data_AF-A0A517PD40-F1
#
_entry.id   AF-A0A517PD40-F1
#
_cell.length_a   1.000
_cell.length_b   1.000
_cell.length_c   1.000
_cell.angle_alpha   90.00
_cell.angle_beta   90.00
_cell.angle_gamma   90.00
#
_symmetry.space_group_name_H-M   'P 1'
#
loop_
_entity.id
_entity.type
_entity.pdbx_description
1 polymer ?
#
loop_
_entity_poly.entity_id
_entity_poly.type
_entity_poly.pdbx_seq_one_letter_code
_entity_poly.pdbx_strand_id
1 'polypeptide(L)'
;MTIFAPLSLSALAPLAQAVQSGPTPSGATLESLTATEWNPPRTPLGWSLLLGVGAALLAWTVWLYVRDTRRLPRILRAGLLALRIGVLVCLAVVALDPRERTQTTAVRPSRVAVLIDTSQSMQLPADPAGADAEETRAEAVARTLADSSLIQELRRRHQVQLFRFDSDAELIAELPQGEALDAAVPDVSAPLRGGEAAAALGRLEPDGRETRLGEAVADALRQVRGPTLAGAVILSDGGQNAGAGADAAVGRAARDGVPLYPVGVGGTERPADVRVTDLSAPTDVRFAPERERQDPFEVRAFLAAEGLAGQTATVALTRAPAESDPATTPGETLETRTLALPADGESAEVTFEREPTEAGRFRYTVTITPPPATREARADDNARSAVVRARSRPTSVLLIAGGPNRDYRFLQTALARQATAEVDVLLQSIDPAELPGVTQDGDVLLAEFPKNFPLRPPGEARPESSPDRYDVVLALDADWSRIPAEGVDNLTRWVDRQRGGFVFAAGDVYTPQLTDEALYGPVRNLLPVRLAARSLVEASDESTRPWQPELTDAAAASGVLDLDPERPGDVSAWAAFEGFYRAFPTRGAKDLASVLMLHGDPRTTGDGATVLIADQRYGGGRVYYLGTSEFWRLRSQGPELFERFWTNLIRAAAEGRATEGDEPALFLIDRPETPVGEPVRIAVGLRDARGEPVEAGTVTVTVEGPDGFPAPGSPLTLRPVPGRPGRFEAPFTPPRAGRFTLTLDGDDVGMAADVTATITARLPELELATVRQDVPTLTALAEGGTGRYLSLAEAAETLPGLIESRERTVTVEESVRALWDVRWMLFLIVGLFGFEWLVRKLSRLA
;
A
#
# COMPACT_ATOMS: atom_id res chain seq x y z
N MET A 1 -43.26 -75.78 -42.59
CA MET A 1 -42.27 -74.69 -42.60
C MET A 1 -42.33 -74.04 -41.21
N THR A 2 -41.31 -74.32 -40.38
CA THR A 2 -40.77 -73.53 -39.23
C THR A 2 -41.77 -72.91 -38.21
N ILE A 3 -41.93 -73.40 -36.96
CA ILE A 3 -41.07 -73.45 -35.74
C ILE A 3 -41.20 -72.20 -34.81
N PHE A 4 -41.74 -72.47 -33.60
CA PHE A 4 -41.51 -71.92 -32.23
C PHE A 4 -41.66 -70.42 -31.84
N ALA A 5 -42.15 -70.27 -30.60
CA ALA A 5 -42.50 -69.09 -29.77
C ALA A 5 -41.28 -68.31 -29.18
N PRO A 6 -41.40 -67.58 -28.03
CA PRO A 6 -42.15 -66.36 -27.65
C PRO A 6 -41.21 -65.22 -27.14
N LEU A 7 -41.67 -63.97 -26.90
CA LEU A 7 -40.91 -62.98 -26.09
C LEU A 7 -41.80 -61.98 -25.30
N SER A 8 -41.76 -62.17 -23.98
CA SER A 8 -41.72 -61.25 -22.81
C SER A 8 -42.57 -59.97 -22.67
N LEU A 9 -43.21 -59.90 -21.50
CA LEU A 9 -43.59 -58.72 -20.71
C LEU A 9 -42.53 -57.60 -20.72
N SER A 10 -42.95 -56.33 -20.77
CA SER A 10 -42.79 -55.34 -19.68
C SER A 10 -43.07 -53.90 -20.15
N ALA A 11 -43.48 -53.06 -19.20
CA ALA A 11 -43.44 -51.59 -19.21
C ALA A 11 -44.51 -50.83 -20.04
N LEU A 12 -45.67 -50.60 -19.42
CA LEU A 12 -46.42 -49.34 -19.58
C LEU A 12 -46.35 -48.60 -18.24
N ALA A 13 -45.35 -47.73 -18.13
CA ALA A 13 -45.14 -46.81 -17.02
C ALA A 13 -46.23 -45.70 -17.02
N PRO A 14 -46.66 -45.20 -15.86
CA PRO A 14 -47.48 -44.00 -15.80
C PRO A 14 -46.62 -42.76 -16.07
N LEU A 15 -47.22 -41.76 -16.73
CA LEU A 15 -46.68 -40.41 -16.85
C LEU A 15 -46.35 -39.85 -15.46
N ALA A 16 -45.06 -39.81 -15.13
CA ALA A 16 -44.54 -38.98 -14.05
C ALA A 16 -44.58 -37.53 -14.52
N GLN A 17 -45.41 -36.71 -13.87
CA GLN A 17 -45.21 -35.27 -13.85
C GLN A 17 -43.84 -35.02 -13.23
N ALA A 18 -42.88 -34.59 -14.05
CA ALA A 18 -41.63 -34.03 -13.58
C ALA A 18 -41.95 -32.69 -12.88
N VAL A 19 -42.17 -32.77 -11.57
CA VAL A 19 -41.98 -31.61 -10.69
C VAL A 19 -40.47 -31.43 -10.58
N GLN A 20 -39.97 -30.27 -11.02
CA GLN A 20 -38.56 -29.90 -10.92
C GLN A 20 -38.11 -30.02 -9.46
N SER A 21 -37.30 -31.03 -9.19
CA SER A 21 -36.47 -31.12 -7.98
C SER A 21 -35.45 -29.99 -8.04
N GLY A 22 -35.59 -28.99 -7.18
CA GLY A 22 -34.47 -28.13 -6.84
C GLY A 22 -33.33 -28.97 -6.24
N PRO A 23 -32.06 -28.53 -6.38
CA PRO A 23 -30.93 -29.27 -5.82
C PRO A 23 -31.10 -29.44 -4.31
N THR A 24 -31.01 -30.69 -3.85
CA THR A 24 -30.90 -31.01 -2.43
C THR A 24 -29.64 -30.34 -1.88
N PRO A 25 -29.73 -29.48 -0.83
CA PRO A 25 -28.54 -28.94 -0.21
C PRO A 25 -27.74 -30.09 0.43
N SER A 26 -26.45 -30.14 0.13
CA SER A 26 -25.50 -31.12 0.68
C SER A 26 -25.56 -31.15 2.21
N GLY A 27 -25.74 -32.33 2.82
CA GLY A 27 -25.63 -32.53 4.26
C GLY A 27 -26.92 -32.58 5.09
N ALA A 28 -28.11 -32.44 4.49
CA ALA A 28 -29.37 -32.54 5.24
C ALA A 28 -29.80 -34.00 5.45
N THR A 29 -30.02 -34.42 6.70
CA THR A 29 -30.70 -35.68 7.03
C THR A 29 -32.19 -35.56 6.76
N LEU A 30 -32.71 -36.47 5.94
CA LEU A 30 -34.12 -36.54 5.59
C LEU A 30 -34.82 -37.55 6.49
N GLU A 31 -35.72 -37.07 7.33
CA GLU A 31 -36.67 -37.93 8.04
C GLU A 31 -38.01 -37.88 7.33
N SER A 32 -38.54 -39.05 6.98
CA SER A 32 -39.87 -39.19 6.39
C SER A 32 -40.82 -39.81 7.40
N LEU A 33 -41.87 -39.08 7.74
CA LEU A 33 -42.95 -39.57 8.58
C LEU A 33 -44.18 -39.77 7.70
N THR A 34 -44.67 -41.01 7.65
CA THR A 34 -45.91 -41.35 6.95
C THR A 34 -46.98 -41.64 8.00
N ALA A 35 -48.05 -40.83 8.00
CA ALA A 35 -49.20 -41.03 8.87
C ALA A 35 -50.47 -41.23 8.04
N THR A 36 -51.29 -42.20 8.44
CA THR A 36 -52.63 -42.40 7.88
C THR A 36 -53.60 -41.51 8.63
N GLU A 37 -54.20 -40.56 7.93
CA GLU A 37 -55.18 -39.64 8.51
C GLU A 37 -56.54 -39.86 7.84
N TRP A 38 -57.60 -39.75 8.64
CA TRP A 38 -58.96 -39.62 8.13
C TRP A 38 -59.32 -38.14 8.17
N ASN A 39 -60.08 -37.66 7.20
CA ASN A 39 -60.49 -36.26 7.14
C ASN A 39 -62.01 -36.14 7.39
N PRO A 40 -62.50 -36.49 8.60
CA PRO A 40 -63.91 -36.37 8.90
C PRO A 40 -64.31 -34.88 8.97
N PRO A 41 -65.61 -34.59 8.88
CA PRO A 41 -66.12 -33.23 9.07
C PRO A 41 -65.63 -32.65 10.41
N ARG A 42 -65.04 -31.45 10.38
CA ARG A 42 -64.50 -30.81 11.60
C ARG A 42 -65.58 -30.20 12.49
N THR A 43 -66.79 -30.03 11.97
CA THR A 43 -67.89 -29.34 12.67
C THR A 43 -68.96 -30.32 13.13
N PRO A 44 -69.63 -30.07 14.28
CA PRO A 44 -70.74 -30.90 14.74
C PRO A 44 -71.89 -30.94 13.73
N LEU A 45 -72.12 -29.82 13.02
CA LEU A 45 -73.07 -29.76 11.91
C LEU A 45 -72.68 -30.71 10.77
N GLY A 46 -71.40 -30.75 10.39
CA GLY A 46 -70.91 -31.69 9.38
C GLY A 46 -71.11 -33.16 9.76
N TRP A 47 -70.85 -33.52 11.03
CA TRP A 47 -71.15 -34.86 11.54
C TRP A 47 -72.65 -35.17 11.53
N SER A 48 -73.48 -34.22 11.97
CA SER A 48 -74.94 -34.40 11.98
C SER A 48 -75.51 -34.57 10.57
N LEU A 49 -74.95 -33.87 9.57
CA LEU A 49 -75.33 -34.03 8.17
C LEU A 49 -74.86 -35.37 7.61
N LEU A 50 -73.59 -35.75 7.83
CA LEU A 50 -73.05 -37.01 7.30
C LEU A 50 -73.80 -38.23 7.88
N LEU A 51 -74.00 -38.25 9.20
CA LEU A 51 -74.72 -39.33 9.87
C LEU A 51 -76.23 -39.28 9.59
N GLY A 52 -76.83 -38.08 9.59
CA GLY A 52 -78.26 -37.91 9.35
C GLY A 52 -78.67 -38.26 7.93
N VAL A 53 -77.94 -37.75 6.93
CA VAL A 53 -78.16 -38.08 5.51
C VAL A 53 -77.83 -39.55 5.25
N GLY A 54 -76.73 -40.07 5.83
CA GLY A 54 -76.37 -41.48 5.72
C GLY A 54 -77.45 -42.42 6.28
N ALA A 55 -77.99 -42.12 7.47
CA ALA A 55 -79.07 -42.90 8.09
C ALA A 55 -80.38 -42.79 7.30
N ALA A 56 -80.72 -41.59 6.80
CA ALA A 56 -81.89 -41.39 5.95
C ALA A 56 -81.79 -42.17 4.64
N LEU A 57 -80.63 -42.13 3.97
CA LEU A 57 -80.37 -42.90 2.75
C LEU A 57 -80.43 -44.41 3.00
N LEU A 58 -79.87 -44.89 4.11
CA LEU A 58 -79.93 -46.29 4.48
C LEU A 58 -81.37 -46.74 4.76
N ALA A 59 -82.13 -45.99 5.57
CA ALA A 59 -83.52 -46.28 5.89
C ALA A 59 -84.40 -46.26 4.64
N TRP A 60 -84.23 -45.25 3.78
CA TRP A 60 -84.91 -45.13 2.50
C TRP A 60 -84.60 -46.31 1.57
N THR A 61 -83.32 -46.70 1.50
CA THR A 61 -82.86 -47.84 0.70
C THR A 61 -83.48 -49.14 1.20
N VAL A 62 -83.43 -49.41 2.51
CA VAL A 62 -84.04 -50.60 3.11
C VAL A 62 -85.54 -50.62 2.83
N TRP A 63 -86.23 -49.49 3.02
CA TRP A 63 -87.67 -49.39 2.77
C TRP A 63 -88.04 -49.67 1.30
N LEU A 64 -87.35 -49.02 0.35
CA LEU A 64 -87.56 -49.25 -1.08
C LEU A 64 -87.33 -50.72 -1.45
N TYR A 65 -86.23 -51.31 -0.97
CA TYR A 65 -85.91 -52.70 -1.28
C TYR A 65 -86.91 -53.67 -0.67
N VAL A 66 -87.31 -53.45 0.57
CA VAL A 66 -88.34 -54.26 1.24
C VAL A 66 -89.71 -54.12 0.55
N ARG A 67 -89.98 -53.01 -0.13
CA ARG A 67 -91.22 -52.79 -0.90
C ARG A 67 -91.16 -53.40 -2.30
N ASP A 68 -90.09 -53.16 -3.05
CA ASP A 68 -89.96 -53.54 -4.45
C ASP A 68 -89.69 -55.03 -4.63
N THR A 69 -89.00 -55.66 -3.67
CA THR A 69 -88.60 -57.08 -3.77
C THR A 69 -89.54 -58.05 -3.03
N ARG A 70 -90.73 -57.60 -2.59
CA ARG A 70 -91.68 -58.45 -1.83
C ARG A 70 -92.07 -59.75 -2.52
N ARG A 71 -92.01 -59.77 -3.85
CA ARG A 71 -92.38 -60.91 -4.69
C ARG A 71 -91.21 -61.87 -4.96
N LEU A 72 -90.00 -61.56 -4.50
CA LEU A 72 -88.80 -62.40 -4.67
C LEU A 72 -88.55 -63.33 -3.47
N PRO A 73 -87.84 -64.46 -3.67
CA PRO A 73 -87.40 -65.31 -2.57
C PRO A 73 -86.44 -64.58 -1.62
N ARG A 74 -86.50 -64.93 -0.33
CA ARG A 74 -85.82 -64.22 0.77
C ARG A 74 -84.30 -64.08 0.56
N ILE A 75 -83.67 -65.07 -0.07
CA ILE A 75 -82.22 -65.08 -0.35
C ILE A 75 -81.86 -64.00 -1.38
N LEU A 76 -82.59 -63.90 -2.50
CA LEU A 76 -82.33 -62.89 -3.52
C LEU A 76 -82.61 -61.47 -2.99
N ARG A 77 -83.64 -61.31 -2.16
CA ARG A 77 -83.90 -60.05 -1.46
C ARG A 77 -82.73 -59.64 -0.56
N ALA A 78 -82.24 -60.56 0.27
CA ALA A 78 -81.12 -60.29 1.16
C ALA A 78 -79.84 -59.97 0.36
N GLY A 79 -79.59 -60.69 -0.74
CA GLY A 79 -78.46 -60.43 -1.63
C GLY A 79 -78.52 -59.06 -2.30
N LEU A 80 -79.68 -58.67 -2.86
CA LEU A 80 -79.88 -57.35 -3.45
C LEU A 80 -79.72 -56.21 -2.44
N LEU A 81 -80.25 -56.38 -1.22
CA LEU A 81 -80.06 -55.42 -0.15
C LEU A 81 -78.58 -55.32 0.28
N ALA A 82 -77.89 -56.45 0.39
CA ALA A 82 -76.47 -56.49 0.77
C ALA A 82 -75.58 -55.79 -0.27
N LEU A 83 -75.82 -56.00 -1.56
CA LEU A 83 -75.11 -55.31 -2.63
C LEU A 83 -75.27 -53.79 -2.54
N ARG A 84 -76.50 -53.32 -2.29
CA ARG A 84 -76.80 -51.89 -2.17
C ARG A 84 -76.21 -51.26 -0.91
N ILE A 85 -76.25 -51.98 0.22
CA ILE A 85 -75.57 -51.55 1.44
C ILE A 85 -74.05 -51.49 1.19
N GLY A 86 -73.49 -52.45 0.46
CA GLY A 86 -72.08 -52.46 0.06
C GLY A 86 -71.69 -51.20 -0.73
N VAL A 87 -72.54 -50.73 -1.65
CA VAL A 87 -72.33 -49.45 -2.35
C VAL A 87 -72.34 -48.26 -1.39
N LEU A 88 -73.31 -48.20 -0.47
CA LEU A 88 -73.39 -47.12 0.52
C LEU A 88 -72.16 -47.10 1.44
N VAL A 89 -71.63 -48.27 1.82
CA VAL A 89 -70.39 -48.38 2.58
C VAL A 89 -69.20 -47.87 1.78
N CYS A 90 -69.08 -48.24 0.50
CA CYS A 90 -68.01 -47.71 -0.37
C CYS A 90 -68.08 -46.19 -0.49
N LEU A 91 -69.27 -45.63 -0.70
CA LEU A 91 -69.46 -44.17 -0.76
C LEU A 91 -69.17 -43.48 0.57
N ALA A 92 -69.47 -44.11 1.70
CA ALA A 92 -69.12 -43.59 3.02
C ALA A 92 -67.59 -43.56 3.23
N VAL A 93 -66.86 -44.59 2.76
CA VAL A 93 -65.39 -44.60 2.77
C VAL A 93 -64.83 -43.47 1.92
N VAL A 94 -65.38 -43.22 0.72
CA VAL A 94 -64.99 -42.07 -0.11
C VAL A 94 -65.28 -40.74 0.59
N ALA A 95 -66.45 -40.61 1.23
CA ALA A 95 -66.86 -39.38 1.92
C ALA A 95 -66.02 -39.06 3.16
N LEU A 96 -65.43 -40.08 3.80
CA LEU A 96 -64.53 -39.91 4.95
C LEU A 96 -63.08 -39.58 4.54
N ASP A 97 -62.79 -39.56 3.23
CA ASP A 97 -61.52 -39.14 2.63
C ASP A 97 -60.28 -39.67 3.36
N PRO A 98 -60.10 -41.01 3.44
CA PRO A 98 -58.89 -41.58 4.00
C PRO A 98 -57.68 -41.19 3.14
N ARG A 99 -56.65 -40.63 3.75
CA ARG A 99 -55.45 -40.15 3.06
C ARG A 99 -54.17 -40.50 3.82
N GLU A 100 -53.11 -40.75 3.08
CA GLU A 100 -51.75 -40.83 3.60
C GLU A 100 -51.09 -39.46 3.44
N ARG A 101 -50.53 -38.95 4.54
CA ARG A 101 -49.71 -37.74 4.55
C ARG A 101 -48.27 -38.16 4.81
N THR A 102 -47.41 -37.91 3.82
CA THR A 102 -45.96 -38.09 3.97
C THR A 102 -45.35 -36.70 4.10
N GLN A 103 -44.78 -36.43 5.28
CA GLN A 103 -43.98 -35.24 5.52
C GLN A 103 -42.51 -35.62 5.48
N THR A 104 -41.76 -34.96 4.59
CA THR A 104 -40.30 -35.06 4.56
C THR A 104 -39.72 -33.81 5.21
N THR A 105 -39.12 -33.97 6.39
CA THR A 105 -38.39 -32.91 7.09
C THR A 105 -36.90 -33.03 6.82
N ALA A 106 -36.26 -31.92 6.50
CA ALA A 106 -34.81 -31.81 6.41
C ALA A 106 -34.29 -31.01 7.61
N VAL A 107 -33.33 -31.56 8.34
CA VAL A 107 -32.59 -30.83 9.37
C VAL A 107 -31.49 -30.03 8.69
N ARG A 108 -31.50 -28.71 8.84
CA ARG A 108 -30.36 -27.86 8.46
C ARG A 108 -29.43 -27.74 9.68
N PRO A 109 -28.16 -28.16 9.56
CA PRO A 109 -27.23 -28.12 10.68
C PRO A 109 -26.93 -26.67 11.08
N SER A 110 -26.65 -26.50 12.36
CA SER A 110 -26.09 -25.27 12.92
C SER A 110 -24.70 -25.03 12.34
N ARG A 111 -24.35 -23.81 11.94
CA ARG A 111 -23.06 -23.49 11.28
C ARG A 111 -22.24 -22.51 12.12
N VAL A 112 -20.92 -22.69 12.14
CA VAL A 112 -19.95 -21.78 12.77
C VAL A 112 -18.87 -21.44 11.76
N ALA A 113 -18.58 -20.15 11.60
CA ALA A 113 -17.46 -19.68 10.80
C ALA A 113 -16.24 -19.50 11.71
N VAL A 114 -15.08 -20.00 11.31
CA VAL A 114 -13.80 -19.77 11.99
C VAL A 114 -12.91 -19.07 10.98
N LEU A 115 -12.58 -17.81 11.24
CA LEU A 115 -11.74 -16.97 10.41
C LEU A 115 -10.34 -16.94 11.01
N ILE A 116 -9.33 -17.20 10.21
CA ILE A 116 -7.93 -17.24 10.61
C ILE A 116 -7.16 -16.18 9.83
N ASP A 117 -6.48 -15.31 10.57
CA ASP A 117 -5.63 -14.27 10.00
C ASP A 117 -4.37 -14.88 9.38
N THR A 118 -4.06 -14.48 8.15
CA THR A 118 -2.87 -14.87 7.40
C THR A 118 -2.04 -13.67 6.95
N SER A 119 -2.14 -12.55 7.67
CA SER A 119 -1.29 -11.38 7.45
C SER A 119 0.17 -11.62 7.87
N GLN A 120 1.09 -10.75 7.41
CA GLN A 120 2.51 -10.81 7.75
C GLN A 120 2.78 -10.62 9.24
N SER A 121 1.92 -9.93 9.98
CA SER A 121 2.08 -9.79 11.44
C SER A 121 1.96 -11.15 12.15
N MET A 122 1.33 -12.14 11.51
CA MET A 122 1.22 -13.51 12.01
C MET A 122 2.55 -14.30 11.93
N GLN A 123 3.58 -13.77 11.25
CA GLN A 123 4.96 -14.30 11.29
C GLN A 123 5.72 -13.89 12.56
N LEU A 124 5.24 -12.89 13.29
CA LEU A 124 5.88 -12.44 14.52
C LEU A 124 5.80 -13.53 15.59
N PRO A 125 6.71 -13.54 16.58
CA PRO A 125 6.63 -14.44 17.72
C PRO A 125 5.29 -14.35 18.45
N ALA A 126 4.73 -15.49 18.85
CA ALA A 126 3.48 -15.57 19.59
C ALA A 126 3.62 -15.03 21.02
N ASP A 127 4.75 -15.32 21.67
CA ASP A 127 5.14 -14.77 22.97
C ASP A 127 6.63 -14.38 22.96
N PRO A 128 6.97 -13.11 22.69
CA PRO A 128 8.36 -12.66 22.64
C PRO A 128 9.08 -12.72 24.01
N ALA A 129 8.33 -12.76 25.12
CA ALA A 129 8.88 -12.84 26.48
C ALA A 129 8.92 -14.28 27.04
N GLY A 130 8.26 -15.22 26.37
CA GLY A 130 8.09 -16.62 26.79
C GLY A 130 9.25 -17.56 26.44
N ALA A 131 9.15 -18.79 26.94
CA ALA A 131 10.12 -19.86 26.67
C ALA A 131 10.11 -20.35 25.20
N ASP A 132 8.98 -20.19 24.51
CA ASP A 132 8.73 -20.63 23.12
C ASP A 132 8.80 -19.44 22.12
N ALA A 133 9.81 -18.56 22.26
CA ALA A 133 9.96 -17.36 21.43
C ALA A 133 10.24 -17.62 19.93
N GLU A 134 10.48 -18.87 19.54
CA GLU A 134 10.65 -19.27 18.14
C GLU A 134 9.32 -19.61 17.45
N GLU A 135 8.24 -19.85 18.19
CA GLU A 135 6.94 -20.15 17.60
C GLU A 135 6.25 -18.87 17.13
N THR A 136 5.87 -18.83 15.85
CA THR A 136 5.13 -17.71 15.26
C THR A 136 3.66 -17.71 15.69
N ARG A 137 2.98 -16.57 15.59
CA ARG A 137 1.53 -16.47 15.87
C ARG A 137 0.70 -17.43 15.03
N ALA A 138 1.02 -17.55 13.74
CA ALA A 138 0.36 -18.49 12.83
C ALA A 138 0.55 -19.94 13.29
N GLU A 139 1.76 -20.32 13.70
CA GLU A 139 2.05 -21.66 14.24
C GLU A 139 1.33 -21.92 15.55
N ALA A 140 1.28 -20.94 16.47
CA ALA A 140 0.53 -21.06 17.72
C ALA A 140 -0.97 -21.28 17.47
N VAL A 141 -1.55 -20.59 16.48
CA VAL A 141 -2.94 -20.82 16.05
C VAL A 141 -3.10 -22.22 15.45
N ALA A 142 -2.21 -22.61 14.54
CA ALA A 142 -2.27 -23.92 13.89
C ALA A 142 -2.14 -25.06 14.91
N ARG A 143 -1.21 -24.95 15.87
CA ARG A 143 -1.03 -25.85 17.00
C ARG A 143 -2.28 -25.90 17.87
N THR A 144 -2.84 -24.75 18.24
CA THR A 144 -4.08 -24.71 19.04
C THR A 144 -5.22 -25.38 18.28
N LEU A 145 -5.37 -25.18 16.98
CA LEU A 145 -6.42 -25.82 16.18
C LEU A 145 -6.19 -27.32 15.96
N ALA A 146 -4.94 -27.79 15.89
CA ALA A 146 -4.58 -29.18 15.66
C ALA A 146 -4.56 -30.02 16.95
N ASP A 147 -3.96 -29.51 18.02
CA ASP A 147 -3.73 -30.23 19.27
C ASP A 147 -4.92 -30.11 20.24
N SER A 148 -5.69 -29.01 20.18
CA SER A 148 -6.87 -28.87 21.02
C SER A 148 -8.06 -29.64 20.45
N SER A 149 -8.97 -30.05 21.34
CA SER A 149 -10.27 -30.59 20.93
C SER A 149 -11.23 -29.51 20.41
N LEU A 150 -10.82 -28.24 20.27
CA LEU A 150 -11.69 -27.12 19.92
C LEU A 150 -12.52 -27.38 18.65
N ILE A 151 -11.86 -27.73 17.54
CA ILE A 151 -12.56 -28.02 16.28
C ILE A 151 -13.45 -29.27 16.41
N GLN A 152 -13.01 -30.29 17.16
CA GLN A 152 -13.80 -31.50 17.35
C GLN A 152 -15.05 -31.22 18.21
N GLU A 153 -14.93 -30.46 19.29
CA GLU A 153 -16.03 -30.07 20.17
C GLU A 153 -17.03 -29.14 19.46
N LEU A 154 -16.54 -28.20 18.65
CA LEU A 154 -17.41 -27.39 17.77
C LEU A 154 -18.15 -28.28 16.76
N ARG A 155 -17.48 -29.27 16.17
CA ARG A 155 -18.08 -30.22 15.22
C ARG A 155 -19.15 -31.13 15.83
N ARG A 156 -19.16 -31.34 17.15
CA ARG A 156 -20.24 -32.11 17.80
C ARG A 156 -21.61 -31.43 17.63
N ARG A 157 -21.64 -30.10 17.71
CA ARG A 157 -22.88 -29.30 17.70
C ARG A 157 -23.10 -28.50 16.41
N HIS A 158 -22.06 -28.30 15.62
CA HIS A 158 -22.08 -27.41 14.46
C HIS A 158 -21.33 -28.00 13.27
N GLN A 159 -21.71 -27.58 12.07
CA GLN A 159 -20.87 -27.63 10.89
C GLN A 159 -19.88 -26.46 10.94
N VAL A 160 -18.58 -26.74 10.82
CA VAL A 160 -17.52 -25.73 10.96
C VAL A 160 -16.99 -25.35 9.59
N GLN A 161 -16.94 -24.05 9.30
CA GLN A 161 -16.40 -23.51 8.06
C GLN A 161 -15.14 -22.71 8.36
N LEU A 162 -14.01 -23.14 7.81
CA LEU A 162 -12.70 -22.52 8.01
C LEU A 162 -12.45 -21.51 6.89
N PHE A 163 -12.23 -20.26 7.27
CA PHE A 163 -11.84 -19.17 6.40
C PHE A 163 -10.42 -18.73 6.73
N ARG A 164 -9.63 -18.38 5.70
CA ARG A 164 -8.44 -17.53 5.86
C ARG A 164 -8.80 -16.11 5.44
N PHE A 165 -8.11 -15.14 6.02
CA PHE A 165 -8.23 -13.77 5.55
C PHE A 165 -6.94 -12.97 5.71
N ASP A 166 -6.78 -12.04 4.79
CA ASP A 166 -5.81 -10.94 4.82
C ASP A 166 -6.54 -9.66 4.34
N SER A 167 -6.51 -9.42 3.04
CA SER A 167 -7.33 -8.50 2.25
C SER A 167 -8.74 -9.04 1.99
N ASP A 168 -8.89 -10.33 1.68
CA ASP A 168 -10.16 -10.98 1.33
C ASP A 168 -10.41 -12.23 2.18
N ALA A 169 -11.68 -12.56 2.46
CA ALA A 169 -12.03 -13.79 3.17
C ALA A 169 -12.28 -14.96 2.20
N GLU A 170 -11.49 -16.02 2.30
CA GLU A 170 -11.59 -17.22 1.45
C GLU A 170 -11.93 -18.47 2.28
N LEU A 171 -12.96 -19.22 1.86
CA LEU A 171 -13.32 -20.50 2.46
C LEU A 171 -12.31 -21.59 2.07
N ILE A 172 -11.57 -22.12 3.05
CA ILE A 172 -10.56 -23.15 2.85
C ILE A 172 -11.16 -24.56 2.98
N ALA A 173 -12.04 -24.76 3.97
CA ALA A 173 -12.61 -26.07 4.27
C ALA A 173 -13.99 -25.97 4.93
N GLU A 174 -14.82 -26.96 4.66
CA GLU A 174 -16.14 -27.13 5.29
C GLU A 174 -16.19 -28.50 5.97
N LEU A 175 -16.20 -28.49 7.31
CA LEU A 175 -16.15 -29.68 8.14
C LEU A 175 -17.58 -30.05 8.61
N PRO A 176 -18.09 -31.24 8.27
CA PRO A 176 -19.45 -31.64 8.65
C PRO A 176 -19.56 -31.89 10.16
N GLN A 177 -20.78 -31.69 10.67
CA GLN A 177 -21.18 -31.97 12.06
C GLN A 177 -21.14 -33.49 12.32
N GLY A 178 -20.55 -33.93 13.45
CA GLY A 178 -20.49 -35.34 13.85
C GLY A 178 -19.39 -35.65 14.88
N GLU A 179 -19.56 -36.73 15.67
CA GLU A 179 -18.69 -37.06 16.81
C GLU A 179 -17.38 -37.80 16.45
N ALA A 180 -17.30 -38.51 15.34
CA ALA A 180 -16.06 -39.18 14.91
C ALA A 180 -16.13 -39.63 13.44
N LEU A 181 -14.97 -39.76 12.82
CA LEU A 181 -14.77 -40.50 11.57
C LEU A 181 -15.03 -42.00 11.82
N ASP A 182 -16.29 -42.41 11.82
CA ASP A 182 -16.60 -43.84 11.75
C ASP A 182 -16.25 -44.34 10.34
N ALA A 183 -15.17 -45.12 10.31
CA ALA A 183 -14.66 -45.84 9.16
C ALA A 183 -15.61 -46.99 8.77
N ALA A 184 -16.79 -46.72 8.23
CA ALA A 184 -17.56 -47.72 7.47
C ALA A 184 -18.81 -47.15 6.78
N VAL A 185 -18.65 -46.42 5.68
CA VAL A 185 -19.55 -46.54 4.52
C VAL A 185 -18.69 -46.38 3.26
N PRO A 186 -18.52 -47.43 2.43
CA PRO A 186 -17.92 -47.29 1.10
C PRO A 186 -19.04 -47.11 0.08
N ASP A 187 -19.28 -45.88 -0.38
CA ASP A 187 -19.88 -45.67 -1.69
C ASP A 187 -19.42 -44.35 -2.33
N VAL A 188 -18.51 -44.52 -3.30
CA VAL A 188 -18.18 -43.73 -4.49
C VAL A 188 -18.05 -42.19 -4.40
N SER A 189 -16.81 -41.72 -4.61
CA SER A 189 -16.37 -40.40 -5.08
C SER A 189 -16.30 -39.19 -4.10
N ALA A 190 -15.44 -39.27 -3.08
CA ALA A 190 -14.60 -38.14 -2.61
C ALA A 190 -13.59 -38.65 -1.57
N PRO A 191 -12.27 -38.38 -1.68
CA PRO A 191 -11.28 -38.86 -0.73
C PRO A 191 -11.07 -37.84 0.39
N LEU A 192 -11.97 -37.74 1.38
CA LEU A 192 -11.85 -36.68 2.40
C LEU A 192 -12.22 -37.22 3.79
N ARG A 193 -11.16 -37.60 4.54
CA ARG A 193 -11.20 -38.20 5.89
C ARG A 193 -10.06 -37.64 6.72
N GLY A 194 -10.32 -36.75 7.67
CA GLY A 194 -9.40 -36.36 8.77
C GLY A 194 -8.15 -35.56 8.39
N GLY A 195 -7.52 -35.85 7.26
CA GLY A 195 -6.39 -35.12 6.70
C GLY A 195 -6.75 -33.77 6.08
N GLU A 196 -8.05 -33.46 5.88
CA GLU A 196 -8.48 -32.16 5.35
C GLU A 196 -8.23 -30.99 6.29
N ALA A 197 -8.44 -31.18 7.60
CA ALA A 197 -8.18 -30.12 8.56
C ALA A 197 -6.67 -29.84 8.61
N ALA A 198 -5.83 -30.88 8.67
CA ALA A 198 -4.37 -30.74 8.61
C ALA A 198 -3.88 -30.17 7.27
N ALA A 199 -4.49 -30.57 6.14
CA ALA A 199 -4.16 -30.03 4.82
C ALA A 199 -4.65 -28.58 4.60
N ALA A 200 -5.75 -28.19 5.25
CA ALA A 200 -6.25 -26.82 5.27
C ALA A 200 -5.37 -25.93 6.16
N LEU A 201 -4.91 -26.44 7.32
CA LEU A 201 -3.94 -25.78 8.19
C LEU A 201 -2.59 -25.57 7.48
N GLY A 202 -2.17 -26.51 6.62
CA GLY A 202 -0.99 -26.36 5.76
C GLY A 202 -1.12 -25.30 4.66
N ARG A 203 -2.29 -24.65 4.49
CA ARG A 203 -2.49 -23.51 3.57
C ARG A 203 -2.57 -22.16 4.29
N LEU A 204 -2.23 -22.11 5.57
CA LEU A 204 -2.19 -20.89 6.39
C LEU A 204 -0.79 -20.26 6.37
N GLU A 205 -0.22 -20.04 5.18
CA GLU A 205 1.02 -19.29 5.07
C GLU A 205 0.73 -17.80 5.31
N PRO A 206 1.40 -17.13 6.26
CA PRO A 206 1.13 -15.75 6.63
C PRO A 206 1.80 -14.76 5.65
N ASP A 207 1.31 -14.63 4.42
CA ASP A 207 1.90 -13.78 3.37
C ASP A 207 1.14 -12.45 3.10
N GLY A 208 -0.01 -12.25 3.76
CA GLY A 208 -0.90 -11.11 3.58
C GLY A 208 -0.24 -9.77 3.93
N ARG A 209 -0.27 -8.82 3.00
CA ARG A 209 0.41 -7.50 3.14
C ARG A 209 -0.42 -6.43 3.82
N GLU A 210 -1.71 -6.71 3.99
CA GLU A 210 -2.68 -5.83 4.62
C GLU A 210 -3.70 -6.70 5.35
N THR A 211 -4.28 -6.14 6.41
CA THR A 211 -5.25 -6.79 7.27
C THR A 211 -6.52 -5.95 7.24
N ARG A 212 -7.47 -6.39 6.42
CA ARG A 212 -8.79 -5.78 6.28
C ARG A 212 -9.81 -6.47 7.19
N LEU A 213 -9.46 -6.64 8.46
CA LEU A 213 -10.21 -7.40 9.46
C LEU A 213 -11.73 -7.11 9.45
N GLY A 214 -12.13 -5.84 9.45
CA GLY A 214 -13.55 -5.46 9.42
C GLY A 214 -14.29 -5.85 8.13
N GLU A 215 -13.64 -5.69 6.98
CA GLU A 215 -14.19 -6.05 5.67
C GLU A 215 -14.21 -7.58 5.49
N ALA A 216 -13.11 -8.27 5.80
CA ALA A 216 -12.99 -9.71 5.72
C ALA A 216 -14.04 -10.44 6.59
N VAL A 217 -14.26 -9.98 7.83
CA VAL A 217 -15.31 -10.54 8.70
C VAL A 217 -16.69 -10.31 8.11
N ALA A 218 -16.99 -9.08 7.63
CA ALA A 218 -18.26 -8.80 6.98
C ALA A 218 -18.48 -9.67 5.72
N ASP A 219 -17.41 -9.97 4.99
CA ASP A 219 -17.41 -10.75 3.77
C ASP A 219 -17.64 -12.23 4.03
N ALA A 220 -16.98 -12.80 5.04
CA ALA A 220 -17.25 -14.16 5.49
C ALA A 220 -18.72 -14.31 5.93
N LEU A 221 -19.26 -13.36 6.71
CA LEU A 221 -20.68 -13.38 7.10
C LEU A 221 -21.61 -13.31 5.86
N ARG A 222 -21.23 -12.54 4.84
CA ARG A 222 -21.95 -12.46 3.55
C ARG A 222 -21.87 -13.75 2.73
N GLN A 223 -20.80 -14.53 2.84
CA GLN A 223 -20.65 -15.80 2.14
C GLN A 223 -21.44 -16.92 2.82
N VAL A 224 -21.39 -16.98 4.16
CA VAL A 224 -22.02 -18.05 4.93
C VAL A 224 -23.54 -17.96 4.92
N ARG A 225 -24.13 -16.75 4.95
CA ARG A 225 -25.57 -16.39 4.86
C ARG A 225 -26.55 -17.48 5.32
N GLY A 226 -27.29 -17.21 6.39
CA GLY A 226 -28.50 -17.97 6.70
C GLY A 226 -28.83 -17.99 8.18
N PRO A 227 -30.07 -18.37 8.53
CA PRO A 227 -30.53 -18.36 9.91
C PRO A 227 -29.91 -19.46 10.79
N THR A 228 -29.13 -20.37 10.21
CA THR A 228 -28.43 -21.44 10.94
C THR A 228 -27.00 -21.05 11.36
N LEU A 229 -26.53 -19.85 11.01
CA LEU A 229 -25.24 -19.33 11.48
C LEU A 229 -25.34 -18.97 12.97
N ALA A 230 -24.65 -19.77 13.79
CA ALA A 230 -24.67 -19.70 15.25
C ALA A 230 -23.65 -18.70 15.81
N GLY A 231 -22.52 -18.52 15.15
CA GLY A 231 -21.47 -17.59 15.56
C GLY A 231 -20.30 -17.56 14.57
N ALA A 232 -19.45 -16.54 14.70
CA ALA A 232 -18.18 -16.45 13.99
C ALA A 232 -17.03 -16.30 14.99
N VAL A 233 -15.99 -17.13 14.88
CA VAL A 233 -14.75 -17.07 15.66
C VAL A 233 -13.69 -16.41 14.79
N ILE A 234 -12.94 -15.45 15.31
CA ILE A 234 -11.94 -14.69 14.56
C ILE A 234 -10.60 -14.81 15.28
N LEU A 235 -9.62 -15.49 14.69
CA LEU A 235 -8.27 -15.67 15.24
C LEU A 235 -7.35 -14.65 14.58
N SER A 236 -6.94 -13.60 15.31
CA SER A 236 -6.14 -12.48 14.79
C SER A 236 -5.41 -11.78 15.93
N ASP A 237 -4.36 -11.02 15.60
CA ASP A 237 -3.72 -10.07 16.52
C ASP A 237 -4.41 -8.69 16.55
N GLY A 238 -5.40 -8.46 15.67
CA GLY A 238 -6.22 -7.25 15.64
C GLY A 238 -5.64 -6.11 14.79
N GLY A 239 -4.55 -6.33 14.05
CA GLY A 239 -3.81 -5.30 13.31
C GLY A 239 -4.50 -4.71 12.08
N GLN A 240 -5.69 -4.09 12.22
CA GLN A 240 -6.38 -3.43 11.11
C GLN A 240 -5.56 -2.24 10.56
N ASN A 241 -5.10 -2.33 9.31
CA ASN A 241 -4.34 -1.27 8.65
C ASN A 241 -4.91 -0.83 7.28
N ALA A 242 -5.91 -1.54 6.76
CA ALA A 242 -6.56 -1.23 5.49
C ALA A 242 -8.06 -1.60 5.52
N GLY A 243 -8.80 -1.17 4.50
CA GLY A 243 -10.21 -1.55 4.32
C GLY A 243 -11.18 -0.91 5.32
N ALA A 244 -12.43 -1.39 5.31
CA ALA A 244 -13.46 -0.92 6.24
C ALA A 244 -13.20 -1.40 7.67
N GLY A 245 -13.41 -0.51 8.64
CA GLY A 245 -13.16 -0.76 10.06
C GLY A 245 -14.05 -1.83 10.69
N ALA A 246 -13.80 -2.12 11.97
CA ALA A 246 -14.56 -3.10 12.75
C ALA A 246 -16.08 -2.80 12.79
N ASP A 247 -16.48 -1.55 12.60
CA ASP A 247 -17.88 -1.10 12.54
C ASP A 247 -18.67 -1.76 11.40
N ALA A 248 -18.03 -2.03 10.25
CA ALA A 248 -18.65 -2.72 9.13
C ALA A 248 -19.02 -4.17 9.48
N ALA A 249 -18.09 -4.90 10.12
CA ALA A 249 -18.31 -6.25 10.63
C ALA A 249 -19.38 -6.28 11.71
N VAL A 250 -19.28 -5.38 12.70
CA VAL A 250 -20.23 -5.23 13.81
C VAL A 250 -21.63 -4.95 13.30
N GLY A 251 -21.80 -3.95 12.43
CA GLY A 251 -23.10 -3.59 11.87
C GLY A 251 -23.69 -4.70 11.00
N ARG A 252 -22.86 -5.58 10.43
CA ARG A 252 -23.32 -6.77 9.71
C ARG A 252 -23.76 -7.87 10.67
N ALA A 253 -22.93 -8.20 11.65
CA ALA A 253 -23.21 -9.21 12.68
C ALA A 253 -24.49 -8.89 13.46
N ALA A 254 -24.69 -7.61 13.83
CA ALA A 254 -25.90 -7.15 14.51
C ALA A 254 -27.17 -7.33 13.64
N ARG A 255 -27.10 -7.05 12.34
CA ARG A 255 -28.23 -7.24 11.41
C ARG A 255 -28.60 -8.71 11.22
N ASP A 256 -27.60 -9.57 11.17
CA ASP A 256 -27.80 -11.01 10.98
C ASP A 256 -28.03 -11.75 12.32
N GLY A 257 -27.90 -11.05 13.45
CA GLY A 257 -28.05 -11.60 14.81
C GLY A 257 -26.99 -12.64 15.15
N VAL A 258 -25.77 -12.49 14.63
CA VAL A 258 -24.67 -13.45 14.78
C VAL A 258 -23.67 -12.92 15.83
N PRO A 259 -23.37 -13.68 16.90
CA PRO A 259 -22.29 -13.30 17.83
C PRO A 259 -20.91 -13.46 17.19
N LEU A 260 -20.03 -12.49 17.43
CA LEU A 260 -18.62 -12.53 17.04
C LEU A 260 -17.76 -12.88 18.25
N TYR A 261 -16.83 -13.81 18.09
CA TYR A 261 -15.88 -14.23 19.13
C TYR A 261 -14.45 -14.00 18.64
N PRO A 262 -13.91 -12.77 18.79
CA PRO A 262 -12.52 -12.47 18.50
C PRO A 262 -11.62 -13.16 19.53
N VAL A 263 -10.63 -13.88 19.03
CA VAL A 263 -9.61 -14.61 19.78
C VAL A 263 -8.28 -13.94 19.48
N GLY A 264 -7.72 -13.30 20.50
CA GLY A 264 -6.46 -12.58 20.39
C GLY A 264 -5.26 -13.52 20.32
N VAL A 265 -4.40 -13.31 19.32
CA VAL A 265 -3.09 -13.95 19.18
C VAL A 265 -1.97 -12.91 19.36
N GLY A 266 -0.84 -13.30 19.95
CA GLY A 266 0.30 -12.42 20.22
C GLY A 266 0.32 -11.80 21.62
N GLY A 267 1.46 -11.20 21.97
CA GLY A 267 1.66 -10.51 23.25
C GLY A 267 0.87 -9.21 23.37
N THR A 268 0.31 -8.97 24.56
CA THR A 268 -0.40 -7.72 24.91
C THR A 268 0.56 -6.63 25.41
N GLU A 269 1.71 -7.04 25.95
CA GLU A 269 2.79 -6.15 26.34
C GLU A 269 3.61 -5.75 25.11
N ARG A 270 4.17 -4.53 25.15
CA ARG A 270 5.05 -4.08 24.07
C ARG A 270 6.39 -4.80 24.19
N PRO A 271 6.84 -5.52 23.13
CA PRO A 271 8.16 -6.14 23.16
C PRO A 271 9.25 -5.07 23.20
N ALA A 272 10.42 -5.44 23.72
CA ALA A 272 11.60 -4.61 23.61
C ALA A 272 12.05 -4.52 22.15
N ASP A 273 12.40 -3.33 21.69
CA ASP A 273 12.73 -3.08 20.28
C ASP A 273 13.72 -1.91 20.15
N VAL A 274 14.69 -2.01 19.24
CA VAL A 274 15.57 -0.93 18.83
C VAL A 274 15.58 -0.82 17.31
N ARG A 275 15.28 0.37 16.79
CA ARG A 275 15.16 0.56 15.34
C ARG A 275 15.79 1.85 14.87
N VAL A 276 16.33 1.82 13.64
CA VAL A 276 16.83 3.02 12.96
C VAL A 276 15.66 3.62 12.18
N THR A 277 15.02 4.63 12.77
CA THR A 277 13.81 5.25 12.20
C THR A 277 14.14 6.04 10.94
N ASP A 278 15.22 6.82 10.98
CA ASP A 278 15.66 7.58 9.82
C ASP A 278 17.17 7.69 9.70
N LEU A 279 17.66 7.90 8.47
CA LEU A 279 19.07 8.06 8.15
C LEU A 279 19.23 9.17 7.09
N SER A 280 19.74 10.31 7.52
CA SER A 280 20.04 11.45 6.66
C SER A 280 21.53 11.49 6.32
N ALA A 281 21.84 11.52 5.02
CA ALA A 281 23.19 11.70 4.51
C ALA A 281 23.16 12.49 3.19
N PRO A 282 24.18 13.31 2.89
CA PRO A 282 24.27 14.00 1.62
C PRO A 282 24.31 13.03 0.44
N THR A 283 23.53 13.31 -0.60
CA THR A 283 23.53 12.46 -1.81
C THR A 283 24.82 12.59 -2.61
N ASP A 284 25.47 13.75 -2.54
CA ASP A 284 26.70 14.06 -3.27
C ASP A 284 27.71 14.78 -2.38
N VAL A 285 28.95 14.30 -2.38
CA VAL A 285 30.08 14.87 -1.67
C VAL A 285 31.22 15.05 -2.66
N ARG A 286 31.79 16.26 -2.69
CA ARG A 286 32.93 16.61 -3.54
C ARG A 286 34.17 16.72 -2.69
N PHE A 287 35.31 16.34 -3.24
CA PHE A 287 36.60 16.42 -2.56
C PHE A 287 37.75 16.59 -3.56
N ALA A 288 38.88 17.06 -3.06
CA ALA A 288 40.08 17.34 -3.86
C ALA A 288 41.27 16.60 -3.23
N PRO A 289 41.68 15.41 -3.74
CA PRO A 289 42.62 14.52 -3.08
C PRO A 289 43.99 15.14 -2.81
N GLU A 290 44.34 16.20 -3.54
CA GLU A 290 45.61 16.93 -3.40
C GLU A 290 45.64 17.89 -2.19
N ARG A 291 44.49 18.19 -1.58
CA ARG A 291 44.40 19.06 -0.40
C ARG A 291 44.57 18.26 0.89
N GLU A 292 45.32 18.83 1.85
CA GLU A 292 45.61 18.19 3.14
C GLU A 292 44.37 17.95 4.03
N ARG A 293 43.31 18.75 3.84
CA ARG A 293 42.03 18.61 4.54
C ARG A 293 40.90 18.59 3.53
N GLN A 294 39.93 17.70 3.74
CA GLN A 294 38.69 17.67 2.97
C GLN A 294 37.56 18.28 3.80
N ASP A 295 36.52 18.79 3.14
CA ASP A 295 35.35 19.25 3.88
C ASP A 295 34.60 18.01 4.41
N PRO A 296 34.38 17.90 5.73
CA PRO A 296 33.67 16.77 6.28
C PRO A 296 32.18 16.83 5.91
N PHE A 297 31.55 15.66 5.90
CA PHE A 297 30.12 15.51 5.76
C PHE A 297 29.57 14.65 6.90
N GLU A 298 28.31 14.87 7.25
CA GLU A 298 27.68 14.18 8.36
C GLU A 298 26.71 13.12 7.86
N VAL A 299 26.73 11.97 8.53
CA VAL A 299 25.73 10.90 8.41
C VAL A 299 24.97 10.84 9.73
N ARG A 300 23.68 11.14 9.70
CA ARG A 300 22.84 11.29 10.88
C ARG A 300 21.79 10.20 10.94
N ALA A 301 21.81 9.41 12.00
CA ALA A 301 20.83 8.38 12.27
C ALA A 301 19.90 8.82 13.41
N PHE A 302 18.61 8.64 13.20
CA PHE A 302 17.57 8.80 14.22
C PHE A 302 17.18 7.42 14.73
N LEU A 303 17.42 7.20 16.02
CA LEU A 303 17.24 5.93 16.69
C LEU A 303 16.02 6.02 17.61
N ALA A 304 15.17 5.00 17.57
CA ALA A 304 14.09 4.83 18.51
C ALA A 304 14.30 3.53 19.28
N ALA A 305 13.86 3.52 20.53
CA ALA A 305 13.86 2.33 21.36
C ALA A 305 12.53 2.24 22.11
N GLU A 306 12.09 1.02 22.37
CA GLU A 306 10.90 0.73 23.15
C GLU A 306 11.22 -0.35 24.19
N GLY A 307 10.82 -0.12 25.44
CA GLY A 307 11.05 -1.06 26.55
C GLY A 307 12.52 -1.16 27.02
N LEU A 308 13.41 -0.33 26.48
CA LEU A 308 14.86 -0.35 26.71
C LEU A 308 15.42 0.99 27.18
N ALA A 309 14.56 1.90 27.62
CA ALA A 309 14.93 3.24 28.06
C ALA A 309 16.10 3.23 29.07
N GLY A 310 17.14 4.01 28.79
CA GLY A 310 18.32 4.14 29.64
C GLY A 310 19.32 2.98 29.59
N GLN A 311 19.03 1.90 28.85
CA GLN A 311 20.01 0.83 28.59
C GLN A 311 21.00 1.28 27.51
N THR A 312 22.19 0.67 27.50
CA THR A 312 23.25 1.03 26.54
C THR A 312 23.20 0.12 25.31
N ALA A 313 23.03 0.71 24.12
CA ALA A 313 23.15 0.01 22.85
C ALA A 313 24.43 0.43 22.11
N THR A 314 24.89 -0.42 21.20
CA THR A 314 26.05 -0.14 20.35
C THR A 314 25.56 0.19 18.94
N VAL A 315 26.00 1.31 18.39
CA VAL A 315 25.66 1.75 17.04
C VAL A 315 26.92 1.81 16.20
N ALA A 316 26.92 1.08 15.09
CA ALA A 316 28.04 1.00 14.17
C ALA A 316 27.66 1.63 12.83
N LEU A 317 28.56 2.46 12.28
CA LEU A 317 28.49 2.94 10.91
C LEU A 317 29.43 2.09 10.04
N THR A 318 28.88 1.43 9.03
CA THR A 318 29.63 0.63 8.07
C THR A 318 29.56 1.26 6.67
N ARG A 319 30.61 1.07 5.87
CA ARG A 319 30.70 1.54 4.48
C ARG A 319 30.96 0.36 3.56
N ALA A 320 30.20 0.28 2.46
CA ALA A 320 30.43 -0.68 1.38
C ALA A 320 30.28 0.02 0.02
N PRO A 321 30.89 -0.49 -1.07
CA PRO A 321 30.56 -0.06 -2.41
C PRO A 321 29.05 -0.18 -2.67
N ALA A 322 28.44 0.81 -3.32
CA ALA A 322 26.99 0.77 -3.57
C ALA A 322 26.59 -0.41 -4.48
N GLU A 323 27.49 -0.88 -5.32
CA GLU A 323 27.26 -1.98 -6.27
C GLU A 323 27.44 -3.37 -5.64
N SER A 324 28.03 -3.48 -4.45
CA SER A 324 28.15 -4.77 -3.77
C SER A 324 26.82 -5.16 -3.12
N ASP A 325 26.54 -6.46 -3.14
CA ASP A 325 25.40 -7.03 -2.43
C ASP A 325 25.73 -7.12 -0.93
N PRO A 326 24.92 -6.49 -0.04
CA PRO A 326 25.14 -6.51 1.40
C PRO A 326 25.17 -7.93 2.00
N ALA A 327 24.58 -8.93 1.35
CA ALA A 327 24.61 -10.31 1.84
C ALA A 327 25.96 -11.01 1.60
N THR A 328 26.73 -10.60 0.59
CA THR A 328 27.99 -11.27 0.19
C THR A 328 29.24 -10.47 0.54
N THR A 329 29.15 -9.15 0.68
CA THR A 329 30.30 -8.30 1.04
C THR A 329 30.00 -7.53 2.34
N PRO A 330 30.53 -7.96 3.49
CA PRO A 330 30.37 -7.19 4.73
C PRO A 330 31.04 -5.83 4.58
N GLY A 331 30.33 -4.77 4.99
CA GLY A 331 30.84 -3.41 4.96
C GLY A 331 32.00 -3.22 5.94
N GLU A 332 32.92 -2.32 5.59
CA GLU A 332 33.99 -1.87 6.47
C GLU A 332 33.39 -1.04 7.61
N THR A 333 33.58 -1.48 8.86
CA THR A 333 33.16 -0.70 10.04
C THR A 333 34.04 0.53 10.19
N LEU A 334 33.45 1.71 10.02
CA LEU A 334 34.15 2.99 10.12
C LEU A 334 34.24 3.50 11.56
N GLU A 335 33.14 3.41 12.31
CA GLU A 335 33.09 3.84 13.70
C GLU A 335 31.99 3.11 14.45
N THR A 336 32.21 2.94 15.75
CA THR A 336 31.26 2.35 16.68
C THR A 336 31.10 3.28 17.87
N ARG A 337 29.86 3.59 18.23
CA ARG A 337 29.52 4.40 19.41
C ARG A 337 28.60 3.63 20.34
N THR A 338 28.78 3.82 21.64
CA THR A 338 27.84 3.33 22.65
C THR A 338 27.01 4.51 23.13
N LEU A 339 25.68 4.35 23.14
CA LEU A 339 24.76 5.38 23.61
C LEU A 339 23.66 4.79 24.49
N ALA A 340 23.15 5.61 25.40
CA ALA A 340 21.98 5.28 26.19
C ALA A 340 20.73 5.45 25.33
N LEU A 341 19.88 4.43 25.29
CA LEU A 341 18.65 4.42 24.51
C LEU A 341 17.66 5.46 25.06
N PRO A 342 16.94 6.16 24.17
CA PRO A 342 15.99 7.21 24.55
C PRO A 342 14.82 6.65 25.35
N ALA A 343 14.03 7.52 25.98
CA ALA A 343 12.76 7.12 26.59
C ALA A 343 11.76 6.64 25.52
N ASP A 344 10.79 5.82 25.93
CA ASP A 344 9.78 5.29 25.01
C ASP A 344 9.04 6.43 24.29
N GLY A 345 9.03 6.39 22.96
CA GLY A 345 8.40 7.42 22.11
C GLY A 345 9.27 8.64 21.81
N GLU A 346 10.49 8.73 22.34
CA GLU A 346 11.48 9.73 21.96
C GLU A 346 12.47 9.18 20.92
N SER A 347 13.16 10.07 20.20
CA SER A 347 14.20 9.71 19.24
C SER A 347 15.55 10.29 19.67
N ALA A 348 16.60 9.47 19.61
CA ALA A 348 17.97 9.90 19.83
C ALA A 348 18.67 10.10 18.47
N GLU A 349 19.32 11.25 18.30
CA GLU A 349 20.15 11.53 17.11
C GLU A 349 21.60 11.11 17.35
N VAL A 350 22.18 10.43 16.35
CA VAL A 350 23.60 10.07 16.34
C VAL A 350 24.22 10.56 15.04
N THR A 351 25.18 11.47 15.18
CA THR A 351 25.87 12.10 14.05
C THR A 351 27.27 11.53 13.90
N PHE A 352 27.56 10.98 12.73
CA PHE A 352 28.88 10.50 12.33
C PHE A 352 29.49 11.45 11.32
N GLU A 353 30.61 12.09 11.67
CA GLU A 353 31.34 13.01 10.79
C GLU A 353 32.36 12.24 9.95
N ARG A 354 32.36 12.43 8.64
CA ARG A 354 33.21 11.68 7.69
C ARG A 354 33.87 12.59 6.69
N GLU A 355 35.11 12.26 6.35
CA GLU A 355 35.82 12.87 5.23
C GLU A 355 35.80 11.91 4.03
N PRO A 356 35.55 12.41 2.82
CA PRO A 356 35.62 11.61 1.61
C PRO A 356 37.08 11.27 1.27
N THR A 357 37.40 9.97 1.19
CA THR A 357 38.78 9.50 0.90
C THR A 357 38.97 9.03 -0.53
N GLU A 358 37.91 8.51 -1.15
CA GLU A 358 37.95 7.85 -2.46
C GLU A 358 36.74 8.28 -3.31
N ALA A 359 36.92 8.33 -4.62
CA ALA A 359 35.84 8.62 -5.55
C ALA A 359 35.04 7.33 -5.84
N GLY A 360 33.72 7.42 -5.81
CA GLY A 360 32.85 6.27 -6.00
C GLY A 360 31.45 6.46 -5.41
N ARG A 361 30.60 5.45 -5.57
CA ARG A 361 29.30 5.39 -4.91
C ARG A 361 29.43 4.47 -3.70
N PHE A 362 29.18 5.00 -2.51
CA PHE A 362 29.31 4.26 -1.26
C PHE A 362 27.96 4.18 -0.54
N ARG A 363 27.61 2.99 -0.07
CA ARG A 363 26.49 2.74 0.84
C ARG A 363 27.00 2.85 2.27
N TYR A 364 26.42 3.78 3.02
CA TYR A 364 26.62 3.95 4.45
C TYR A 364 25.46 3.29 5.17
N THR A 365 25.74 2.28 6.00
CA THR A 365 24.72 1.56 6.78
C THR A 365 24.96 1.80 8.26
N VAL A 366 23.96 2.33 8.95
CA VAL A 366 23.93 2.43 10.40
C VAL A 366 23.20 1.22 10.93
N THR A 367 23.85 0.48 11.83
CA THR A 367 23.29 -0.69 12.51
C THR A 367 23.31 -0.46 14.01
N ILE A 368 22.16 -0.65 14.67
CA ILE A 368 22.04 -0.67 16.11
C ILE A 368 22.07 -2.13 16.60
N THR A 369 22.86 -2.39 17.64
CA THR A 369 22.92 -3.67 18.33
C THR A 369 22.36 -3.49 19.74
N PRO A 370 21.26 -4.16 20.09
CA PRO A 370 20.66 -4.05 21.42
C PRO A 370 21.58 -4.67 22.50
N PRO A 371 21.30 -4.43 23.78
CA PRO A 371 21.95 -5.14 24.88
C PRO A 371 21.80 -6.68 24.76
N PRO A 372 22.81 -7.50 25.12
CA PRO A 372 22.82 -8.96 24.88
C PRO A 372 21.68 -9.77 25.52
N ALA A 373 20.97 -9.21 26.50
CA ALA A 373 19.84 -9.86 27.17
C ALA A 373 18.47 -9.48 26.56
N THR A 374 18.48 -8.61 25.56
CA THR A 374 17.27 -8.12 24.88
C THR A 374 16.78 -9.18 23.91
N ARG A 375 15.49 -9.48 23.97
CA ARG A 375 14.79 -10.23 22.92
C ARG A 375 13.87 -9.29 22.20
N GLU A 376 14.14 -9.12 20.92
CA GLU A 376 13.36 -8.27 20.04
C GLU A 376 12.40 -9.14 19.22
N ALA A 377 11.24 -8.59 18.92
CA ALA A 377 10.29 -9.25 18.02
C ALA A 377 10.68 -9.09 16.55
N ARG A 378 11.49 -8.06 16.24
CA ARG A 378 11.95 -7.68 14.91
C ARG A 378 13.43 -7.29 15.02
N ALA A 379 14.24 -7.67 14.02
CA ALA A 379 15.68 -7.40 14.03
C ALA A 379 16.17 -6.82 12.69
N ASP A 380 15.30 -6.78 11.68
CA ASP A 380 15.59 -6.30 10.34
C ASP A 380 15.47 -4.76 10.21
N ASP A 381 14.80 -4.11 11.15
CA ASP A 381 14.72 -2.64 11.29
C ASP A 381 15.83 -2.03 12.17
N ASN A 382 16.69 -2.88 12.72
CA ASN A 382 17.91 -2.48 13.44
C ASN A 382 18.98 -1.89 12.52
N ALA A 383 18.78 -1.86 11.19
CA ALA A 383 19.73 -1.29 10.24
C ALA A 383 19.06 -0.47 9.14
N ARG A 384 19.61 0.71 8.86
CA ARG A 384 19.21 1.56 7.73
C ARG A 384 20.42 2.01 6.92
N SER A 385 20.24 2.20 5.62
CA SER A 385 21.32 2.53 4.69
C SER A 385 21.01 3.73 3.80
N ALA A 386 22.01 4.56 3.54
CA ALA A 386 21.96 5.70 2.62
C ALA A 386 23.11 5.63 1.61
N VAL A 387 22.89 6.09 0.38
CA VAL A 387 23.91 6.09 -0.67
C VAL A 387 24.47 7.49 -0.85
N VAL A 388 25.80 7.62 -0.73
CA VAL A 388 26.55 8.86 -0.92
C VAL A 388 27.44 8.71 -2.16
N ARG A 389 27.35 9.65 -3.09
CA ARG A 389 28.23 9.74 -4.26
C ARG A 389 29.41 10.65 -3.92
N ALA A 390 30.61 10.08 -3.79
CA ALA A 390 31.84 10.83 -3.58
C ALA A 390 32.55 11.11 -4.92
N ARG A 391 32.88 12.37 -5.19
CA ARG A 391 33.57 12.79 -6.42
C ARG A 391 34.86 13.53 -6.11
N SER A 392 35.94 13.07 -6.72
CA SER A 392 37.26 13.71 -6.67
C SER A 392 37.33 14.90 -7.64
N ARG A 393 36.46 15.89 -7.48
CA ARG A 393 36.47 17.13 -8.27
C ARG A 393 35.89 18.30 -7.46
N PRO A 394 36.65 19.38 -7.21
CA PRO A 394 36.11 20.57 -6.54
C PRO A 394 35.09 21.30 -7.43
N THR A 395 34.27 22.12 -6.80
CA THR A 395 33.30 23.00 -7.48
C THR A 395 34.01 24.23 -8.02
N SER A 396 33.96 24.43 -9.33
CA SER A 396 34.51 25.62 -9.97
C SER A 396 33.51 26.76 -10.02
N VAL A 397 33.89 27.90 -9.45
CA VAL A 397 33.06 29.09 -9.36
C VAL A 397 33.73 30.24 -10.12
N LEU A 398 33.01 30.86 -11.05
CA LEU A 398 33.41 32.15 -11.63
C LEU A 398 32.74 33.26 -10.83
N LEU A 399 33.51 34.01 -10.04
CA LEU A 399 33.03 35.16 -9.27
C LEU A 399 33.24 36.45 -10.07
N ILE A 400 32.15 37.03 -10.56
CA ILE A 400 32.13 38.32 -11.25
C ILE A 400 31.64 39.38 -10.27
N ALA A 401 32.43 40.41 -10.01
CA ALA A 401 32.03 41.51 -9.13
C ALA A 401 32.23 42.85 -9.84
N GLY A 402 31.19 43.70 -9.84
CA GLY A 402 31.29 45.06 -10.38
C GLY A 402 32.25 45.96 -9.59
N GLY A 403 32.45 45.65 -8.31
CA GLY A 403 33.40 46.33 -7.44
C GLY A 403 33.61 45.60 -6.10
N PRO A 404 34.55 46.05 -5.25
CA PRO A 404 34.96 45.36 -4.03
C PRO A 404 33.99 45.62 -2.87
N ASN A 405 32.72 45.24 -3.04
CA ASN A 405 31.69 45.37 -2.01
C ASN A 405 31.97 44.44 -0.80
N ARG A 406 31.21 44.60 0.29
CA ARG A 406 31.43 43.82 1.52
C ARG A 406 31.17 42.33 1.33
N ASP A 407 30.13 41.96 0.58
CA ASP A 407 29.82 40.57 0.25
C ASP A 407 30.98 39.92 -0.51
N TYR A 408 31.52 40.58 -1.54
CA TYR A 408 32.70 40.13 -2.28
C TYR A 408 33.88 39.84 -1.36
N ARG A 409 34.25 40.79 -0.48
CA ARG A 409 35.41 40.63 0.40
C ARG A 409 35.27 39.43 1.33
N PHE A 410 34.11 39.26 1.96
CA PHE A 410 33.92 38.15 2.90
C PHE A 410 33.69 36.83 2.18
N LEU A 411 33.02 36.83 1.03
CA LEU A 411 32.83 35.64 0.23
C LEU A 411 34.15 35.11 -0.33
N GLN A 412 35.02 35.99 -0.82
CA GLN A 412 36.35 35.62 -1.26
C GLN A 412 37.13 34.92 -0.12
N THR A 413 37.17 35.52 1.08
CA THR A 413 37.83 34.89 2.23
C THR A 413 37.17 33.57 2.63
N ALA A 414 35.84 33.46 2.56
CA ALA A 414 35.12 32.24 2.89
C ALA A 414 35.45 31.10 1.89
N LEU A 415 35.42 31.38 0.59
CA LEU A 415 35.68 30.39 -0.45
C LEU A 415 37.14 29.97 -0.50
N ALA A 416 38.09 30.89 -0.27
CA ALA A 416 39.51 30.57 -0.19
C ALA A 416 39.85 29.58 0.95
N ARG A 417 39.00 29.50 1.99
CA ARG A 417 39.14 28.55 3.10
C ARG A 417 38.51 27.18 2.84
N GLN A 418 37.62 27.07 1.85
CA GLN A 418 36.91 25.83 1.58
C GLN A 418 37.79 24.86 0.79
N ALA A 419 37.87 23.61 1.26
CA ALA A 419 38.65 22.58 0.57
C ALA A 419 38.00 22.14 -0.74
N THR A 420 36.69 22.33 -0.92
CA THR A 420 35.92 21.77 -2.05
C THR A 420 35.53 22.77 -3.14
N ALA A 421 35.98 24.02 -3.06
CA ALA A 421 35.74 25.05 -4.06
C ALA A 421 37.04 25.61 -4.65
N GLU A 422 36.99 25.92 -5.96
CA GLU A 422 38.00 26.71 -6.66
C GLU A 422 37.31 27.92 -7.28
N VAL A 423 37.85 29.11 -7.05
CA VAL A 423 37.25 30.35 -7.56
C VAL A 423 38.18 30.98 -8.58
N ASP A 424 37.63 31.41 -9.71
CA ASP A 424 38.29 32.37 -10.56
C ASP A 424 37.54 33.70 -10.43
N VAL A 425 38.26 34.80 -10.21
CA VAL A 425 37.66 36.09 -9.84
C VAL A 425 37.83 37.12 -10.95
N LEU A 426 36.73 37.65 -11.46
CA LEU A 426 36.67 38.79 -12.37
C LEU A 426 36.16 40.03 -11.61
N LEU A 427 37.08 40.81 -11.06
CA LEU A 427 36.77 42.07 -10.39
C LEU A 427 36.83 43.23 -11.40
N GLN A 428 35.67 43.70 -11.84
CA GLN A 428 35.57 44.66 -12.95
C GLN A 428 36.04 46.07 -12.56
N SER A 429 36.12 46.42 -11.28
CA SER A 429 36.66 47.71 -10.86
C SER A 429 38.18 47.85 -11.06
N ILE A 430 38.90 46.75 -11.29
CA ILE A 430 40.36 46.77 -11.51
C ILE A 430 40.65 47.06 -12.99
N ASP A 431 41.63 47.93 -13.24
CA ASP A 431 42.18 48.10 -14.59
C ASP A 431 43.01 46.85 -14.96
N PRO A 432 42.76 46.18 -16.10
CA PRO A 432 43.55 45.06 -16.55
C PRO A 432 45.07 45.27 -16.55
N ALA A 433 45.54 46.51 -16.73
CA ALA A 433 46.96 46.84 -16.69
C ALA A 433 47.57 46.76 -15.28
N GLU A 434 46.76 46.88 -14.24
CA GLU A 434 47.19 46.89 -12.83
C GLU A 434 47.14 45.50 -12.16
N LEU A 435 46.49 44.52 -12.81
CA LEU A 435 46.34 43.14 -12.31
C LEU A 435 47.65 42.49 -11.82
N PRO A 436 48.81 42.62 -12.52
CA PRO A 436 50.05 42.01 -12.05
C PRO A 436 50.55 42.53 -10.69
N GLY A 437 50.08 43.71 -10.25
CA GLY A 437 50.43 44.31 -8.96
C GLY A 437 49.38 44.09 -7.86
N VAL A 438 48.26 43.44 -8.16
CA VAL A 438 47.18 43.20 -7.21
C VAL A 438 47.41 41.85 -6.51
N THR A 439 47.73 41.91 -5.21
CA THR A 439 47.75 40.71 -4.37
C THR A 439 46.39 40.55 -3.70
N GLN A 440 45.73 39.41 -3.93
CA GLN A 440 44.53 39.00 -3.21
C GLN A 440 44.69 37.58 -2.72
N ASP A 441 43.95 37.23 -1.65
CA ASP A 441 43.97 35.89 -1.09
C ASP A 441 43.28 34.90 -2.06
N GLY A 442 43.95 33.79 -2.32
CA GLY A 442 43.31 32.50 -2.63
C GLY A 442 43.21 32.02 -4.09
N ASP A 443 43.20 32.88 -5.12
CA ASP A 443 42.58 32.48 -6.41
C ASP A 443 43.14 33.16 -7.68
N VAL A 444 42.75 32.65 -8.86
CA VAL A 444 43.14 33.21 -10.17
C VAL A 444 42.31 34.45 -10.50
N LEU A 445 42.97 35.62 -10.58
CA LEU A 445 42.35 36.86 -11.03
C LEU A 445 42.29 36.93 -12.56
N LEU A 446 41.08 37.15 -13.08
CA LEU A 446 40.80 37.27 -14.50
C LEU A 446 40.77 38.74 -14.92
N ALA A 447 41.39 39.04 -16.06
CA ALA A 447 41.38 40.38 -16.64
C ALA A 447 40.10 40.72 -17.40
N GLU A 448 39.51 39.72 -18.02
CA GLU A 448 38.32 39.83 -18.84
C GLU A 448 37.46 38.57 -18.70
N PHE A 449 36.21 38.65 -19.16
CA PHE A 449 35.34 37.49 -19.22
C PHE A 449 35.93 36.42 -20.15
N PRO A 450 35.96 35.13 -19.77
CA PRO A 450 36.58 34.06 -20.57
C PRO A 450 36.01 33.98 -21.99
N LYS A 451 36.87 34.08 -23.00
CA LYS A 451 36.47 34.02 -24.42
C LYS A 451 35.83 32.69 -24.82
N ASN A 452 36.34 31.60 -24.25
CA ASN A 452 35.87 30.23 -24.52
C ASN A 452 34.89 29.72 -23.46
N PHE A 453 34.14 30.61 -22.79
CA PHE A 453 33.16 30.23 -21.78
C PHE A 453 32.23 29.12 -22.29
N PRO A 454 32.04 28.01 -21.53
CA PRO A 454 32.31 27.83 -20.10
C PRO A 454 33.69 27.25 -19.75
N LEU A 455 34.61 27.11 -20.71
CA LEU A 455 35.98 26.65 -20.44
C LEU A 455 36.75 27.72 -19.66
N ARG A 456 37.50 27.26 -18.66
CA ARG A 456 38.36 28.12 -17.86
C ARG A 456 39.63 28.47 -18.65
N PRO A 457 40.16 29.69 -18.51
CA PRO A 457 41.47 30.04 -19.09
C PRO A 457 42.57 29.12 -18.53
N PRO A 458 43.57 28.70 -19.32
CA PRO A 458 44.67 27.89 -18.81
C PRO A 458 45.43 28.64 -17.70
N GLY A 459 45.71 27.97 -16.58
CA GLY A 459 46.48 28.54 -15.46
C GLY A 459 47.68 27.65 -15.16
N GLU A 460 48.89 28.21 -15.22
CA GLU A 460 50.16 27.47 -15.02
C GLU A 460 50.32 26.87 -13.61
N ALA A 461 49.49 27.27 -12.65
CA ALA A 461 49.53 26.85 -11.25
C ALA A 461 48.30 26.02 -10.80
N ARG A 462 47.47 25.53 -11.75
CA ARG A 462 46.30 24.73 -11.38
C ARG A 462 46.67 23.26 -11.15
N PRO A 463 46.18 22.64 -10.05
CA PRO A 463 46.32 21.21 -9.85
C PRO A 463 45.64 20.40 -10.97
N GLU A 464 46.12 19.17 -11.22
CA GLU A 464 45.59 18.32 -12.30
C GLU A 464 44.12 17.92 -12.04
N SER A 465 43.69 17.89 -10.78
CA SER A 465 42.30 17.66 -10.37
C SER A 465 41.36 18.85 -10.58
N SER A 466 41.86 20.02 -11.00
CA SER A 466 41.03 21.19 -11.27
C SER A 466 40.10 20.94 -12.47
N PRO A 467 38.80 21.26 -12.37
CA PRO A 467 37.90 21.15 -13.50
C PRO A 467 38.24 22.16 -14.61
N ASP A 468 38.14 21.75 -15.87
CA ASP A 468 38.37 22.60 -17.05
C ASP A 468 37.22 23.58 -17.35
N ARG A 469 36.06 23.37 -16.74
CA ARG A 469 34.83 24.16 -16.95
C ARG A 469 34.33 24.73 -15.63
N TYR A 470 33.63 25.86 -15.71
CA TYR A 470 32.89 26.40 -14.57
C TYR A 470 31.64 25.57 -14.27
N ASP A 471 31.29 25.46 -12.99
CA ASP A 471 30.02 24.88 -12.52
C ASP A 471 29.01 25.94 -12.13
N VAL A 472 29.48 27.03 -11.50
CA VAL A 472 28.65 28.13 -11.02
C VAL A 472 29.24 29.46 -11.47
N VAL A 473 28.39 30.37 -11.95
CA VAL A 473 28.74 31.78 -12.14
C VAL A 473 28.02 32.59 -11.06
N LEU A 474 28.79 33.32 -10.27
CA LEU A 474 28.31 34.23 -9.25
C LEU A 474 28.53 35.67 -9.70
N ALA A 475 27.47 36.45 -9.88
CA ALA A 475 27.55 37.84 -10.32
C ALA A 475 27.08 38.78 -9.20
N LEU A 476 28.01 39.49 -8.57
CA LEU A 476 27.75 40.50 -7.53
C LEU A 476 27.73 41.90 -8.15
N ASP A 477 26.54 42.44 -8.35
CA ASP A 477 26.29 43.74 -9.00
C ASP A 477 27.19 43.96 -10.23
N ALA A 478 27.23 42.95 -11.11
CA ALA A 478 28.15 42.95 -12.25
C ALA A 478 27.78 44.01 -13.30
N ASP A 479 28.80 44.63 -13.89
CA ASP A 479 28.72 45.51 -15.05
C ASP A 479 28.63 44.68 -16.33
N TRP A 480 27.41 44.49 -16.82
CA TRP A 480 27.16 43.72 -18.04
C TRP A 480 27.59 44.44 -19.32
N SER A 481 27.88 45.75 -19.29
CA SER A 481 28.43 46.46 -20.45
C SER A 481 29.86 46.04 -20.78
N ARG A 482 30.58 45.48 -19.79
CA ARG A 482 31.96 44.99 -19.94
C ARG A 482 32.06 43.52 -20.32
N ILE A 483 30.94 42.83 -20.43
CA ILE A 483 30.89 41.45 -20.92
C ILE A 483 30.48 41.50 -22.40
N PRO A 484 31.29 40.93 -23.33
CA PRO A 484 30.92 40.87 -24.74
C PRO A 484 29.57 40.17 -24.95
N ALA A 485 28.80 40.59 -25.95
CA ALA A 485 27.49 40.00 -26.26
C ALA A 485 27.57 38.48 -26.48
N GLU A 486 28.62 38.00 -27.16
CA GLU A 486 28.87 36.57 -27.33
C GLU A 486 29.09 35.84 -25.98
N GLY A 487 29.74 36.49 -25.02
CA GLY A 487 29.93 35.96 -23.67
C GLY A 487 28.60 35.81 -22.92
N VAL A 488 27.71 36.79 -23.05
CA VAL A 488 26.35 36.74 -22.49
C VAL A 488 25.51 35.62 -23.14
N ASP A 489 25.62 35.44 -24.45
CA ASP A 489 24.94 34.37 -25.17
C ASP A 489 25.48 32.98 -24.75
N ASN A 490 26.80 32.86 -24.58
CA ASN A 490 27.43 31.64 -24.09
C ASN A 490 27.01 31.33 -22.65
N LEU A 491 26.92 32.33 -21.77
CA LEU A 491 26.37 32.19 -20.42
C LEU A 491 24.92 31.68 -20.46
N THR A 492 24.08 32.32 -21.25
CA THR A 492 22.66 31.98 -21.38
C THR A 492 22.48 30.54 -21.88
N ARG A 493 23.24 30.14 -22.92
CA ARG A 493 23.21 28.78 -23.46
C ARG A 493 23.75 27.74 -22.48
N TRP A 494 24.77 28.09 -21.71
CA TRP A 494 25.36 27.21 -20.70
C TRP A 494 24.39 26.93 -19.54
N VAL A 495 23.70 27.96 -19.03
CA VAL A 495 22.63 27.77 -18.04
C VAL A 495 21.50 26.92 -18.63
N ASP A 496 21.04 27.25 -19.83
CA ASP A 496 19.92 26.54 -20.49
C ASP A 496 20.22 25.07 -20.81
N ARG A 497 21.37 24.76 -21.43
CA ARG A 497 21.63 23.43 -22.01
C ARG A 497 22.61 22.56 -21.24
N GLN A 498 23.57 23.20 -20.58
CA GLN A 498 24.68 22.55 -19.86
C GLN A 498 24.49 22.59 -18.34
N ARG A 499 23.27 22.92 -17.88
CA ARG A 499 22.85 22.88 -16.48
C ARG A 499 23.68 23.75 -15.53
N GLY A 500 24.32 24.80 -16.06
CA GLY A 500 25.11 25.73 -15.29
C GLY A 500 24.32 26.38 -14.16
N GLY A 501 24.95 26.55 -13.00
CA GLY A 501 24.41 27.32 -11.90
C GLY A 501 24.68 28.81 -12.12
N PHE A 502 23.66 29.66 -12.01
CA PHE A 502 23.85 31.11 -12.08
C PHE A 502 23.25 31.79 -10.86
N VAL A 503 24.05 32.59 -10.16
CA VAL A 503 23.59 33.35 -9.01
C VAL A 503 23.86 34.82 -9.28
N PHE A 504 22.82 35.64 -9.20
CA PHE A 504 22.91 37.07 -9.40
C PHE A 504 22.53 37.81 -8.12
N ALA A 505 23.46 38.59 -7.56
CA ALA A 505 23.20 39.49 -6.45
C ALA A 505 23.07 40.92 -6.94
N ALA A 506 21.90 41.50 -6.72
CA ALA A 506 21.60 42.88 -7.07
C ALA A 506 22.35 43.86 -6.15
N GLY A 507 22.75 44.98 -6.74
CA GLY A 507 23.34 46.11 -6.05
C GLY A 507 22.85 47.44 -6.60
N ASP A 508 23.33 48.52 -5.98
CA ASP A 508 22.86 49.88 -6.29
C ASP A 508 23.58 50.51 -7.50
N VAL A 509 24.67 49.91 -8.00
CA VAL A 509 25.57 50.56 -8.98
C VAL A 509 25.24 50.14 -10.41
N TYR A 510 25.32 48.84 -10.73
CA TYR A 510 25.23 48.35 -12.11
C TYR A 510 23.89 47.68 -12.43
N THR A 511 23.23 47.09 -11.43
CA THR A 511 21.90 46.48 -11.57
C THR A 511 20.84 47.41 -12.18
N PRO A 512 20.81 48.75 -11.91
CA PRO A 512 19.87 49.65 -12.59
C PRO A 512 19.92 49.59 -14.12
N GLN A 513 21.08 49.31 -14.71
CA GLN A 513 21.25 49.23 -16.17
C GLN A 513 20.45 48.06 -16.76
N LEU A 514 20.32 46.96 -16.02
CA LEU A 514 19.55 45.77 -16.43
C LEU A 514 18.04 46.02 -16.58
N THR A 515 17.55 47.19 -16.16
CA THR A 515 16.14 47.57 -16.37
C THR A 515 15.84 47.93 -17.83
N ASP A 516 16.86 48.25 -18.63
CA ASP A 516 16.73 48.45 -20.08
C ASP A 516 16.62 47.09 -20.80
N GLU A 517 15.40 46.77 -21.24
CA GLU A 517 15.09 45.51 -21.92
C GLU A 517 15.78 45.37 -23.28
N ALA A 518 15.98 46.48 -23.98
CA ALA A 518 16.50 46.45 -25.35
C ALA A 518 17.99 46.08 -25.38
N LEU A 519 18.73 46.48 -24.34
CA LEU A 519 20.17 46.26 -24.25
C LEU A 519 20.54 44.99 -23.49
N TYR A 520 19.80 44.64 -22.43
CA TYR A 520 20.18 43.56 -21.50
C TYR A 520 19.17 42.41 -21.41
N GLY A 521 18.29 42.29 -22.41
CA GLY A 521 17.28 41.23 -22.50
C GLY A 521 17.79 39.81 -22.18
N PRO A 522 18.89 39.32 -22.78
CA PRO A 522 19.38 37.96 -22.54
C PRO A 522 19.68 37.65 -21.06
N VAL A 523 20.41 38.53 -20.37
CA VAL A 523 20.74 38.37 -18.94
C VAL A 523 19.47 38.51 -18.08
N ARG A 524 18.65 39.52 -18.36
CA ARG A 524 17.39 39.76 -17.63
C ARG A 524 16.42 38.59 -17.76
N ASN A 525 16.45 37.86 -18.87
CA ASN A 525 15.63 36.68 -19.09
C ASN A 525 16.04 35.49 -18.21
N LEU A 526 17.31 35.40 -17.80
CA LEU A 526 17.77 34.38 -16.84
C LEU A 526 17.21 34.61 -15.43
N LEU A 527 17.05 35.87 -15.01
CA LEU A 527 16.69 36.19 -13.63
C LEU A 527 15.27 35.69 -13.29
N PRO A 528 15.03 35.08 -12.11
CA PRO A 528 13.71 34.62 -11.66
C PRO A 528 12.71 35.75 -11.37
N VAL A 529 13.13 37.00 -11.41
CA VAL A 529 12.32 38.17 -11.05
C VAL A 529 12.17 39.15 -12.22
N ARG A 530 11.14 39.99 -12.14
CA ARG A 530 10.99 41.14 -13.04
C ARG A 530 11.54 42.37 -12.33
N LEU A 531 12.69 42.88 -12.76
CA LEU A 531 13.28 44.10 -12.16
C LEU A 531 12.38 45.32 -12.40
N ALA A 532 12.26 46.19 -11.40
CA ALA A 532 11.59 47.48 -11.53
C ALA A 532 12.62 48.60 -11.75
N ALA A 533 12.28 49.57 -12.60
CA ALA A 533 13.07 50.79 -12.71
C ALA A 533 12.93 51.60 -11.41
N ARG A 534 14.06 52.02 -10.85
CA ARG A 534 14.09 52.82 -9.62
C ARG A 534 13.64 54.25 -9.93
N SER A 535 12.66 54.75 -9.18
CA SER A 535 12.29 56.17 -9.26
C SER A 535 13.38 57.04 -8.61
N LEU A 536 13.63 58.25 -9.12
CA LEU A 536 14.56 59.22 -8.52
C LEU A 536 14.22 59.56 -7.05
N VAL A 537 12.96 59.39 -6.65
CA VAL A 537 12.48 59.58 -5.27
C VAL A 537 12.83 58.38 -4.35
N GLU A 538 12.90 57.17 -4.89
CA GLU A 538 13.29 55.94 -4.17
C GLU A 538 14.82 55.80 -4.06
N ALA A 539 15.58 56.53 -4.89
CA ALA A 539 17.03 56.62 -4.81
C ALA A 539 17.52 57.52 -3.66
N SER A 540 16.69 58.47 -3.20
CA SER A 540 17.02 59.42 -2.12
C SER A 540 16.60 58.98 -0.72
N ASP A 541 15.82 57.90 -0.59
CA ASP A 541 15.35 57.40 0.71
C ASP A 541 16.47 56.54 1.33
N GLU A 542 17.35 57.18 2.10
CA GLU A 542 18.30 56.44 2.96
C GLU A 542 17.46 55.62 3.94
N SER A 543 17.32 54.32 3.68
CA SER A 543 16.71 53.41 4.65
C SER A 543 17.52 53.47 5.94
N THR A 544 16.97 54.12 6.98
CA THR A 544 17.63 54.30 8.29
C THR A 544 17.35 53.16 9.25
N ARG A 545 16.53 52.17 8.85
CA ARG A 545 16.20 50.99 9.65
C ARG A 545 16.30 49.70 8.81
N PRO A 546 16.66 48.57 9.41
CA PRO A 546 16.57 47.28 8.76
C PRO A 546 15.13 46.77 8.76
N TRP A 547 14.81 45.94 7.78
CA TRP A 547 13.56 45.22 7.63
C TRP A 547 13.81 43.73 7.68
N GLN A 548 13.10 43.06 8.59
CA GLN A 548 13.23 41.61 8.74
C GLN A 548 12.68 40.92 7.49
N PRO A 549 13.38 39.91 6.97
CA PRO A 549 12.89 39.17 5.82
C PRO A 549 11.62 38.40 6.15
N GLU A 550 10.69 38.36 5.21
CA GLU A 550 9.52 37.48 5.26
C GLU A 550 9.81 36.20 4.47
N LEU A 551 9.72 35.05 5.13
CA LEU A 551 9.93 33.73 4.52
C LEU A 551 8.62 33.23 3.90
N THR A 552 8.73 32.54 2.78
CA THR A 552 7.59 31.87 2.12
C THR A 552 7.56 30.39 2.47
N ASP A 553 6.49 29.68 2.11
CA ASP A 553 6.39 28.22 2.28
C ASP A 553 7.49 27.46 1.52
N ALA A 554 8.01 28.04 0.43
CA ALA A 554 9.08 27.44 -0.37
C ALA A 554 10.46 27.54 0.29
N ALA A 555 10.63 28.39 1.31
CA ALA A 555 11.89 28.63 2.01
C ALA A 555 12.47 27.33 2.59
N ALA A 556 11.68 26.62 3.40
CA ALA A 556 12.10 25.39 4.07
C ALA A 556 12.38 24.26 3.09
N ALA A 557 11.62 24.17 1.99
CA ALA A 557 11.82 23.14 0.96
C ALA A 557 13.09 23.35 0.11
N SER A 558 13.67 24.55 0.13
CA SER A 558 14.80 24.89 -0.76
C SER A 558 16.16 24.36 -0.27
N GLY A 559 16.32 24.13 1.04
CA GLY A 559 17.59 23.80 1.71
C GLY A 559 18.66 24.91 1.68
N VAL A 560 18.47 25.97 0.88
CA VAL A 560 19.42 27.09 0.74
C VAL A 560 19.45 27.96 1.99
N LEU A 561 18.31 28.08 2.66
CA LEU A 561 18.12 28.94 3.82
C LEU A 561 18.41 28.23 5.15
N ASP A 562 18.88 26.99 5.11
CA ASP A 562 19.20 26.21 6.30
C ASP A 562 20.53 26.68 6.89
N LEU A 563 20.46 27.47 7.97
CA LEU A 563 21.65 27.98 8.65
C LEU A 563 22.06 27.13 9.86
N ASP A 564 21.16 26.28 10.35
CA ASP A 564 21.37 25.36 11.45
C ASP A 564 21.56 23.94 10.91
N PRO A 565 22.77 23.34 11.04
CA PRO A 565 22.99 21.99 10.60
C PRO A 565 22.13 21.04 11.43
N GLU A 566 21.94 21.24 12.73
CA GLU A 566 21.26 20.28 13.62
C GLU A 566 19.78 20.11 13.27
N ARG A 567 19.18 21.12 12.61
CA ARG A 567 17.76 21.11 12.22
C ARG A 567 17.60 21.47 10.73
N PRO A 568 17.87 20.54 9.80
CA PRO A 568 17.65 20.78 8.37
C PRO A 568 16.18 21.13 8.09
N GLY A 569 15.95 22.11 7.22
CA GLY A 569 14.62 22.70 6.97
C GLY A 569 14.12 23.68 8.03
N ASP A 570 14.82 23.84 9.17
CA ASP A 570 14.51 24.85 10.17
C ASP A 570 15.11 26.21 9.79
N VAL A 571 14.27 27.05 9.21
CA VAL A 571 14.61 28.42 8.80
C VAL A 571 14.41 29.45 9.93
N SER A 572 14.16 29.02 11.18
CA SER A 572 13.92 29.92 12.33
C SER A 572 15.10 30.84 12.67
N ALA A 573 16.32 30.47 12.27
CA ALA A 573 17.50 31.33 12.42
C ALA A 573 17.31 32.71 11.77
N TRP A 574 16.54 32.80 10.68
CA TRP A 574 16.22 34.05 10.01
C TRP A 574 15.24 34.94 10.79
N ALA A 575 14.42 34.37 11.70
CA ALA A 575 13.52 35.16 12.54
C ALA A 575 14.29 36.00 13.58
N ALA A 576 15.48 35.54 13.97
CA ALA A 576 16.37 36.30 14.85
C ALA A 576 17.13 37.41 14.10
N PHE A 577 17.19 37.37 12.77
CA PHE A 577 17.91 38.33 11.94
C PHE A 577 17.27 39.72 11.99
N GLU A 578 18.11 40.75 12.24
CA GLU A 578 17.66 42.14 12.34
C GLU A 578 17.10 42.64 11.00
N GLY A 579 17.61 42.08 9.89
CA GLY A 579 17.09 42.31 8.55
C GLY A 579 18.04 43.04 7.61
N PHE A 580 17.48 43.43 6.47
CA PHE A 580 18.18 44.13 5.39
C PHE A 580 17.72 45.58 5.34
N TYR A 581 18.62 46.51 5.03
CA TYR A 581 18.26 47.92 4.91
C TYR A 581 17.71 48.22 3.53
N ARG A 582 18.25 47.54 2.52
CA ARG A 582 17.93 47.77 1.12
C ARG A 582 17.71 46.46 0.38
N ALA A 583 16.76 46.47 -0.54
CA ALA A 583 16.62 45.51 -1.61
C ALA A 583 16.31 46.24 -2.91
N PHE A 584 16.79 45.68 -4.01
CA PHE A 584 16.56 46.21 -5.34
C PHE A 584 15.09 46.03 -5.72
N PRO A 585 14.41 47.07 -6.24
CA PRO A 585 12.98 47.00 -6.47
C PRO A 585 12.63 46.00 -7.58
N THR A 586 11.59 45.21 -7.35
CA THR A 586 11.08 44.19 -8.30
C THR A 586 9.58 44.37 -8.52
N ARG A 587 9.08 43.99 -9.69
CA ARG A 587 7.65 43.88 -10.05
C ARG A 587 7.13 42.46 -9.80
N GLY A 588 7.61 41.83 -8.73
CA GLY A 588 7.37 40.43 -8.40
C GLY A 588 8.24 39.43 -9.18
N ALA A 589 8.02 38.16 -8.86
CA ALA A 589 8.69 37.02 -9.47
C ALA A 589 8.06 36.64 -10.83
N LYS A 590 8.79 35.87 -11.64
CA LYS A 590 8.26 35.21 -12.84
C LYS A 590 7.38 34.02 -12.44
N ASP A 591 6.49 33.60 -13.33
CA ASP A 591 5.45 32.62 -13.02
C ASP A 591 6.00 31.22 -12.64
N LEU A 592 7.20 30.88 -13.10
CA LEU A 592 7.91 29.62 -12.79
C LEU A 592 8.97 29.77 -11.70
N ALA A 593 9.11 30.96 -11.12
CA ALA A 593 10.06 31.21 -10.06
C ALA A 593 9.45 30.89 -8.70
N SER A 594 10.25 30.25 -7.86
CA SER A 594 9.96 30.03 -6.46
C SER A 594 10.58 31.16 -5.66
N VAL A 595 9.75 31.94 -4.98
CA VAL A 595 10.20 33.01 -4.08
C VAL A 595 10.51 32.37 -2.74
N LEU A 596 11.71 32.53 -2.22
CA LEU A 596 12.14 31.99 -0.92
C LEU A 596 12.04 33.05 0.20
N MET A 597 12.30 34.32 -0.14
CA MET A 597 12.38 35.41 0.82
C MET A 597 11.93 36.74 0.22
N LEU A 598 11.16 37.53 0.96
CA LEU A 598 10.74 38.90 0.66
C LEU A 598 11.40 39.89 1.65
N HIS A 599 11.57 41.15 1.24
CA HIS A 599 12.29 42.17 2.03
C HIS A 599 11.62 42.61 3.35
N GLY A 600 10.33 42.32 3.52
CA GLY A 600 9.57 42.70 4.73
C GLY A 600 9.34 44.21 4.91
N ASP A 601 9.63 45.04 3.89
CA ASP A 601 9.20 46.44 3.89
C ASP A 601 7.69 46.50 3.60
N PRO A 602 6.86 46.99 4.54
CA PRO A 602 5.40 47.03 4.40
C PRO A 602 4.95 47.95 3.25
N ARG A 603 5.83 48.82 2.74
CA ARG A 603 5.55 49.67 1.56
C ARG A 603 5.54 48.87 0.26
N THR A 604 6.16 47.70 0.24
CA THR A 604 6.26 46.82 -0.93
C THR A 604 5.57 45.50 -0.62
N THR A 605 4.23 45.49 -0.60
CA THR A 605 3.40 44.30 -0.28
C THR A 605 2.50 43.90 -1.46
N GLY A 606 2.01 42.65 -1.47
CA GLY A 606 1.15 42.12 -2.53
C GLY A 606 1.89 41.93 -3.87
N ASP A 607 1.25 42.28 -5.00
CA ASP A 607 1.84 42.17 -6.34
C ASP A 607 3.09 43.08 -6.55
N GLY A 608 3.33 44.01 -5.63
CA GLY A 608 4.51 44.87 -5.59
C GLY A 608 5.56 44.44 -4.56
N ALA A 609 5.50 43.19 -4.06
CA ALA A 609 6.44 42.71 -3.06
C ALA A 609 7.88 42.65 -3.58
N THR A 610 8.80 43.24 -2.80
CA THR A 610 10.22 43.21 -3.15
C THR A 610 10.82 41.86 -2.79
N VAL A 611 11.19 41.09 -3.82
CA VAL A 611 11.82 39.79 -3.69
C VAL A 611 13.27 39.96 -3.20
N LEU A 612 13.63 39.29 -2.11
CA LEU A 612 15.00 39.19 -1.62
C LEU A 612 15.71 37.96 -2.16
N ILE A 613 15.05 36.80 -2.17
CA ILE A 613 15.62 35.57 -2.73
C ILE A 613 14.54 34.88 -3.55
N ALA A 614 14.87 34.57 -4.79
CA ALA A 614 14.07 33.68 -5.61
C ALA A 614 14.97 32.74 -6.39
N ASP A 615 14.48 31.53 -6.64
CA ASP A 615 15.12 30.56 -7.50
C ASP A 615 14.19 30.14 -8.64
N GLN A 616 14.78 29.78 -9.77
CA GLN A 616 14.06 29.25 -10.91
C GLN A 616 14.94 28.25 -11.65
N ARG A 617 14.31 27.21 -12.21
CA ARG A 617 14.96 26.38 -13.24
C ARG A 617 14.86 27.08 -14.60
N TYR A 618 16.02 27.36 -15.21
CA TYR A 618 16.10 27.93 -16.55
C TYR A 618 16.72 26.88 -17.48
N GLY A 619 15.89 26.29 -18.35
CA GLY A 619 16.29 25.11 -19.10
C GLY A 619 16.66 23.94 -18.18
N GLY A 620 17.90 23.47 -18.29
CA GLY A 620 18.49 22.46 -17.43
C GLY A 620 19.25 23.00 -16.21
N GLY A 621 19.50 24.31 -16.14
CA GLY A 621 20.26 24.97 -15.07
C GLY A 621 19.37 25.55 -13.98
N ARG A 622 20.01 26.02 -12.91
CA ARG A 622 19.34 26.66 -11.77
C ARG A 622 19.85 28.08 -11.60
N VAL A 623 18.92 29.03 -11.53
CA VAL A 623 19.20 30.45 -11.39
C VAL A 623 18.69 30.96 -10.06
N TYR A 624 19.54 31.67 -9.32
CA TYR A 624 19.20 32.36 -8.09
C TYR A 624 19.33 33.86 -8.27
N TYR A 625 18.35 34.57 -7.73
CA TYR A 625 18.39 36.02 -7.57
C TYR A 625 18.49 36.35 -6.09
N LEU A 626 19.47 37.18 -5.74
CA LEU A 626 19.56 37.85 -4.46
C LEU A 626 19.26 39.34 -4.70
N GLY A 627 18.23 39.86 -4.05
CA GLY A 627 17.76 41.23 -4.20
C GLY A 627 18.64 42.27 -3.51
N THR A 628 19.70 41.87 -2.81
CA THR A 628 20.59 42.76 -2.10
C THR A 628 22.01 42.21 -2.03
N SER A 629 22.97 43.10 -1.77
CA SER A 629 24.38 42.78 -1.51
C SER A 629 24.75 43.11 -0.05
N GLU A 630 23.79 42.87 0.85
CA GLU A 630 23.90 43.08 2.29
C GLU A 630 23.94 41.77 3.10
N PHE A 631 24.19 40.62 2.45
CA PHE A 631 24.23 39.32 3.14
C PHE A 631 25.38 39.21 4.15
N TRP A 632 26.44 40.01 3.99
CA TRP A 632 27.52 40.17 4.95
C TRP A 632 27.03 40.53 6.36
N ARG A 633 25.83 41.08 6.50
CA ARG A 633 25.22 41.41 7.79
C ARG A 633 24.90 40.19 8.63
N LEU A 634 24.73 38.99 8.04
CA LEU A 634 24.58 37.74 8.80
C LEU A 634 25.74 37.51 9.78
N ARG A 635 26.92 38.07 9.47
CA ARG A 635 28.08 38.03 10.35
C ARG A 635 27.91 38.78 11.68
N SER A 636 26.88 39.63 11.82
CA SER A 636 26.54 40.22 13.13
C SER A 636 26.01 39.19 14.12
N GLN A 637 25.49 38.07 13.63
CA GLN A 637 24.97 36.96 14.44
C GLN A 637 25.98 35.83 14.57
N GLY A 638 26.80 35.63 13.54
CA GLY A 638 27.94 34.73 13.57
C GLY A 638 28.62 34.69 12.20
N PRO A 639 29.96 34.74 12.11
CA PRO A 639 30.65 34.64 10.81
C PRO A 639 30.32 33.33 10.08
N GLU A 640 30.04 32.25 10.82
CA GLU A 640 29.71 30.93 10.29
C GLU A 640 28.39 30.92 9.51
N LEU A 641 27.41 31.76 9.89
CA LEU A 641 26.10 31.81 9.23
C LEU A 641 26.22 32.37 7.81
N PHE A 642 27.08 33.38 7.62
CA PHE A 642 27.38 33.91 6.29
C PHE A 642 28.08 32.86 5.42
N GLU A 643 29.07 32.17 5.97
CA GLU A 643 29.80 31.11 5.26
C GLU A 643 28.85 29.98 4.86
N ARG A 644 27.99 29.52 5.77
CA ARG A 644 26.97 28.48 5.50
C ARG A 644 25.98 28.89 4.42
N PHE A 645 25.43 30.09 4.50
CA PHE A 645 24.48 30.59 3.50
C PHE A 645 25.08 30.52 2.08
N TRP A 646 26.28 31.07 1.88
CA TRP A 646 26.92 31.06 0.57
C TRP A 646 27.33 29.65 0.14
N THR A 647 27.76 28.80 1.07
CA THR A 647 28.08 27.39 0.79
C THR A 647 26.85 26.63 0.28
N ASN A 648 25.73 26.76 0.98
CA ASN A 648 24.47 26.11 0.61
C ASN A 648 23.96 26.64 -0.72
N LEU A 649 24.04 27.96 -0.95
CA LEU A 649 23.66 28.58 -2.21
C LEU A 649 24.51 28.11 -3.39
N ILE A 650 25.83 28.08 -3.24
CA ILE A 650 26.75 27.62 -4.30
C ILE A 650 26.55 26.12 -4.56
N ARG A 651 26.40 25.31 -3.51
CA ARG A 651 26.12 23.87 -3.62
C ARG A 651 24.80 23.63 -4.37
N ALA A 652 23.74 24.35 -4.00
CA ALA A 652 22.43 24.22 -4.62
C ALA A 652 22.40 24.75 -6.06
N ALA A 653 23.19 25.78 -6.38
CA ALA A 653 23.40 26.23 -7.76
C ALA A 653 24.22 25.22 -8.58
N ALA A 654 25.23 24.59 -7.98
CA ALA A 654 26.06 23.57 -8.61
C ALA A 654 25.37 22.21 -8.79
N GLU A 655 24.21 21.98 -8.15
CA GLU A 655 23.49 20.71 -8.18
C GLU A 655 23.08 20.28 -9.60
N GLY A 656 22.73 21.24 -10.46
CA GLY A 656 22.44 20.99 -11.87
C GLY A 656 23.60 20.31 -12.61
N ARG A 657 24.83 20.80 -12.35
CA ARG A 657 26.11 20.25 -12.81
C ARG A 657 26.52 19.00 -12.04
N ALA A 658 26.06 18.85 -10.79
CA ALA A 658 26.28 17.65 -10.00
C ALA A 658 25.56 16.43 -10.60
N THR A 659 24.45 16.64 -11.30
CA THR A 659 23.73 15.58 -12.03
C THR A 659 24.36 15.28 -13.40
N GLU A 660 25.31 16.10 -13.85
CA GLU A 660 26.19 15.78 -14.96
C GLU A 660 27.19 14.74 -14.47
N GLY A 661 26.94 13.48 -14.82
CA GLY A 661 28.06 12.73 -15.35
C GLY A 661 28.37 13.35 -16.71
N ASP A 662 29.64 13.43 -17.08
CA ASP A 662 30.07 13.42 -18.49
C ASP A 662 29.63 12.11 -19.21
N GLU A 663 28.66 11.40 -18.64
CA GLU A 663 28.16 10.14 -19.14
C GLU A 663 27.10 10.43 -20.19
N PRO A 664 27.33 9.95 -21.43
CA PRO A 664 26.42 10.18 -22.53
C PRO A 664 25.01 9.58 -22.29
N ALA A 665 24.84 8.70 -21.29
CA ALA A 665 23.55 8.24 -20.79
C ALA A 665 23.41 8.43 -19.26
N LEU A 666 22.21 8.85 -18.82
CA LEU A 666 21.87 8.98 -17.40
C LEU A 666 20.53 8.31 -17.10
N PHE A 667 20.52 7.35 -16.16
CA PHE A 667 19.29 6.82 -15.56
C PHE A 667 18.70 7.83 -14.57
N LEU A 668 17.41 8.12 -14.75
CA LEU A 668 16.56 8.91 -13.88
C LEU A 668 15.45 8.00 -13.35
N ILE A 669 15.63 7.50 -12.13
CA ILE A 669 14.66 6.65 -11.44
C ILE A 669 13.96 7.51 -10.41
N ASP A 670 12.62 7.54 -10.43
CA ASP A 670 11.84 8.37 -9.50
C ASP A 670 11.97 7.92 -8.03
N ARG A 671 11.92 6.60 -7.80
CA ARG A 671 12.02 5.96 -6.48
C ARG A 671 12.96 4.75 -6.56
N PRO A 672 14.27 4.90 -6.26
CA PRO A 672 15.22 3.80 -6.30
C PRO A 672 14.93 2.73 -5.23
N GLU A 673 14.25 3.09 -4.15
CA GLU A 673 13.61 2.14 -3.22
C GLU A 673 12.10 2.20 -3.40
N THR A 674 11.47 1.06 -3.73
CA THR A 674 10.02 1.01 -4.02
C THR A 674 9.35 -0.19 -3.36
N PRO A 675 8.06 -0.10 -3.01
CA PRO A 675 7.26 -1.25 -2.65
C PRO A 675 7.15 -2.27 -3.79
N VAL A 676 7.18 -3.56 -3.47
CA VAL A 676 6.91 -4.65 -4.44
C VAL A 676 5.49 -4.50 -5.01
N GLY A 677 5.36 -4.54 -6.33
CA GLY A 677 4.07 -4.40 -7.01
C GLY A 677 3.66 -2.96 -7.31
N GLU A 678 4.41 -1.96 -6.85
CA GLU A 678 4.21 -0.57 -7.28
C GLU A 678 5.02 -0.23 -8.55
N PRO A 679 4.42 0.50 -9.51
CA PRO A 679 5.14 0.95 -10.68
C PRO A 679 6.14 2.07 -10.33
N VAL A 680 7.37 1.91 -10.80
CA VAL A 680 8.47 2.88 -10.76
C VAL A 680 8.68 3.42 -12.16
N ARG A 681 8.85 4.74 -12.29
CA ARG A 681 9.16 5.36 -13.58
C ARG A 681 10.66 5.31 -13.82
N ILE A 682 11.07 4.49 -14.78
CA ILE A 682 12.46 4.47 -15.26
C ILE A 682 12.52 5.42 -16.46
N ALA A 683 13.38 6.43 -16.37
CA ALA A 683 13.71 7.29 -17.48
C ALA A 683 15.21 7.26 -17.77
N VAL A 684 15.57 7.44 -19.04
CA VAL A 684 16.95 7.56 -19.50
C VAL A 684 17.08 8.87 -20.28
N GLY A 685 18.10 9.66 -19.96
CA GLY A 685 18.52 10.80 -20.75
C GLY A 685 19.74 10.43 -21.59
N LEU A 686 19.65 10.56 -22.91
CA LEU A 686 20.74 10.29 -23.84
C LEU A 686 21.25 11.58 -24.49
N ARG A 687 22.57 11.72 -24.56
CA ARG A 687 23.28 12.83 -25.19
C ARG A 687 24.39 12.32 -26.11
N ASP A 688 24.64 13.06 -27.18
CA ASP A 688 25.76 12.82 -28.08
C ASP A 688 27.08 13.36 -27.51
N ALA A 689 28.20 13.09 -28.20
CA ALA A 689 29.53 13.57 -27.83
C ALA A 689 29.69 15.11 -27.81
N ARG A 690 28.70 15.86 -28.30
CA ARG A 690 28.65 17.33 -28.29
C ARG A 690 27.72 17.85 -27.18
N GLY A 691 27.09 16.95 -26.42
CA GLY A 691 26.14 17.27 -25.35
C GLY A 691 24.71 17.53 -25.82
N GLU A 692 24.41 17.33 -27.11
CA GLU A 692 23.09 17.50 -27.71
C GLU A 692 22.22 16.25 -27.50
N PRO A 693 20.90 16.38 -27.30
CA PRO A 693 20.01 15.25 -27.03
C PRO A 693 19.91 14.29 -28.22
N VAL A 694 19.98 12.97 -27.95
CA VAL A 694 19.82 11.94 -28.99
C VAL A 694 18.34 11.74 -29.33
N GLU A 695 17.96 12.00 -30.58
CA GLU A 695 16.60 11.76 -31.07
C GLU A 695 16.49 10.34 -31.66
N ALA A 696 16.21 9.35 -30.80
CA ALA A 696 15.90 7.98 -31.18
C ALA A 696 14.39 7.68 -31.09
N GLY A 697 13.93 6.61 -31.76
CA GLY A 697 12.52 6.20 -31.75
C GLY A 697 12.10 5.49 -30.46
N THR A 698 12.92 4.55 -29.98
CA THR A 698 12.76 3.80 -28.72
C THR A 698 14.13 3.32 -28.26
N VAL A 699 14.32 3.14 -26.95
CA VAL A 699 15.57 2.65 -26.35
C VAL A 699 15.27 1.41 -25.50
N THR A 700 16.12 0.39 -25.55
CA THR A 700 15.97 -0.87 -24.82
C THR A 700 16.85 -0.89 -23.57
N VAL A 701 16.28 -1.30 -22.43
CA VAL A 701 17.01 -1.51 -21.17
C VAL A 701 16.75 -2.91 -20.66
N THR A 702 17.81 -3.66 -20.39
CA THR A 702 17.72 -5.00 -19.80
C THR A 702 17.54 -4.87 -18.30
N VAL A 703 16.55 -5.57 -17.74
CA VAL A 703 16.31 -5.64 -16.30
C VAL A 703 16.60 -7.05 -15.80
N GLU A 704 17.57 -7.17 -14.90
CA GLU A 704 17.92 -8.41 -14.20
C GLU A 704 17.32 -8.41 -12.79
N GLY A 705 16.72 -9.52 -12.39
CA GLY A 705 16.15 -9.72 -11.07
C GLY A 705 17.19 -10.15 -10.03
N PRO A 706 16.78 -10.23 -8.75
CA PRO A 706 17.67 -10.58 -7.63
C PRO A 706 18.27 -12.00 -7.71
N ASP A 707 17.73 -12.88 -8.54
CA ASP A 707 18.24 -14.22 -8.82
C ASP A 707 19.22 -14.29 -9.99
N GLY A 708 19.57 -13.14 -10.59
CA GLY A 708 20.43 -13.05 -11.77
C GLY A 708 19.73 -13.43 -13.08
N PHE A 709 18.42 -13.66 -13.07
CA PHE A 709 17.63 -13.92 -14.28
C PHE A 709 16.88 -12.66 -14.75
N PRO A 710 16.60 -12.51 -16.06
CA PRO A 710 15.83 -11.38 -16.57
C PRO A 710 14.47 -11.26 -15.87
N ALA A 711 14.14 -10.05 -15.41
CA ALA A 711 12.85 -9.78 -14.79
C ALA A 711 11.70 -9.90 -15.83
N PRO A 712 10.49 -10.29 -15.41
CA PRO A 712 9.29 -10.23 -16.25
C PRO A 712 9.13 -8.85 -16.90
N GLY A 713 9.02 -8.81 -18.23
CA GLY A 713 8.94 -7.57 -19.00
C GLY A 713 10.30 -6.98 -19.46
N SER A 714 11.41 -7.68 -19.21
CA SER A 714 12.73 -7.39 -19.79
C SER A 714 12.85 -7.96 -21.22
N PRO A 715 13.44 -7.25 -22.21
CA PRO A 715 13.97 -5.89 -22.10
C PRO A 715 12.85 -4.84 -22.09
N LEU A 716 13.01 -3.83 -21.24
CA LEU A 716 12.09 -2.70 -21.12
C LEU A 716 12.28 -1.75 -22.31
N THR A 717 11.21 -1.48 -23.05
CA THR A 717 11.23 -0.53 -24.17
C THR A 717 10.83 0.87 -23.70
N LEU A 718 11.81 1.77 -23.58
CA LEU A 718 11.62 3.18 -23.23
C LEU A 718 11.16 3.98 -24.45
N ARG A 719 10.17 4.85 -24.26
CA ARG A 719 9.59 5.71 -25.31
C ARG A 719 9.98 7.17 -25.11
N PRO A 720 10.15 7.96 -26.19
CA PRO A 720 10.52 9.36 -26.10
C PRO A 720 9.42 10.17 -25.40
N VAL A 721 9.83 11.10 -24.53
CA VAL A 721 8.92 11.97 -23.78
C VAL A 721 8.56 13.21 -24.62
N PRO A 722 7.27 13.46 -24.91
CA PRO A 722 6.85 14.65 -25.65
C PRO A 722 7.34 15.95 -25.00
N GLY A 723 7.95 16.84 -25.79
CA GLY A 723 8.46 18.12 -25.31
C GLY A 723 9.79 18.07 -24.54
N ARG A 724 10.43 16.90 -24.44
CA ARG A 724 11.76 16.72 -23.83
C ARG A 724 12.67 15.86 -24.73
N PRO A 725 13.34 16.45 -25.74
CA PRO A 725 14.22 15.71 -26.65
C PRO A 725 15.36 15.02 -25.87
N GLY A 726 15.72 13.80 -26.30
CA GLY A 726 16.76 12.99 -25.65
C GLY A 726 16.33 12.28 -24.37
N ARG A 727 15.05 12.38 -23.95
CA ARG A 727 14.54 11.69 -22.77
C ARG A 727 13.58 10.57 -23.15
N PHE A 728 13.82 9.39 -22.61
CA PHE A 728 13.02 8.19 -22.82
C PHE A 728 12.49 7.69 -21.48
N GLU A 729 11.26 7.17 -21.42
CA GLU A 729 10.69 6.64 -20.19
C GLU A 729 9.80 5.40 -20.40
N ALA A 730 9.72 4.57 -19.36
CA ALA A 730 8.81 3.43 -19.26
C ALA A 730 8.56 3.09 -17.78
N PRO A 731 7.35 2.64 -17.42
CA PRO A 731 7.08 2.12 -16.09
C PRO A 731 7.63 0.69 -15.95
N PHE A 732 8.21 0.39 -14.78
CA PHE A 732 8.61 -0.96 -14.39
C PHE A 732 8.00 -1.28 -13.02
N THR A 733 7.38 -2.45 -12.88
CA THR A 733 6.75 -2.89 -11.62
C THR A 733 7.53 -4.09 -11.08
N PRO A 734 8.29 -3.95 -9.98
CA PRO A 734 9.06 -5.06 -9.45
C PRO A 734 8.13 -6.19 -8.96
N PRO A 735 8.27 -7.43 -9.47
CA PRO A 735 7.35 -8.53 -9.14
C PRO A 735 7.64 -9.19 -7.79
N ARG A 736 8.84 -9.00 -7.23
CA ARG A 736 9.27 -9.58 -5.96
C ARG A 736 10.24 -8.65 -5.24
N ALA A 737 10.43 -8.87 -3.95
CA ALA A 737 11.41 -8.14 -3.17
C ALA A 737 12.84 -8.49 -3.62
N GLY A 738 13.76 -7.54 -3.48
CA GLY A 738 15.17 -7.70 -3.81
C GLY A 738 15.69 -6.64 -4.77
N ARG A 739 16.96 -6.80 -5.13
CA ARG A 739 17.72 -5.89 -5.99
C ARG A 739 17.49 -6.22 -7.46
N PHE A 740 17.11 -5.23 -8.25
CA PHE A 740 17.00 -5.29 -9.71
C PHE A 740 18.09 -4.43 -10.34
N THR A 741 18.85 -5.00 -11.27
CA THR A 741 19.89 -4.29 -12.02
C THR A 741 19.34 -3.91 -13.40
N LEU A 742 19.45 -2.63 -13.74
CA LEU A 742 19.09 -2.08 -15.04
C LEU A 742 20.38 -1.89 -15.84
N THR A 743 20.43 -2.39 -17.06
CA THR A 743 21.59 -2.26 -17.95
C THR A 743 21.14 -1.68 -19.28
N LEU A 744 21.73 -0.55 -19.66
CA LEU A 744 21.66 0.02 -21.00
C LEU A 744 22.91 -0.41 -21.76
N ASP A 745 22.72 -1.17 -22.84
CA ASP A 745 23.81 -1.61 -23.71
C ASP A 745 24.39 -0.40 -24.45
N GLY A 746 25.71 -0.20 -24.31
CA GLY A 746 26.41 0.90 -24.96
C GLY A 746 26.34 0.83 -26.48
N ASP A 747 26.34 -0.37 -27.07
CA ASP A 747 26.33 -0.56 -28.54
C ASP A 747 24.99 -0.10 -29.16
N ASP A 748 23.87 -0.29 -28.45
CA ASP A 748 22.52 0.12 -28.89
C ASP A 748 22.38 1.65 -29.02
N VAL A 749 23.19 2.41 -28.27
CA VAL A 749 23.13 3.87 -28.19
C VAL A 749 24.42 4.57 -28.66
N GLY A 750 25.39 3.83 -29.22
CA GLY A 750 26.64 4.37 -29.74
C GLY A 750 27.63 4.84 -28.68
N MET A 751 27.64 4.20 -27.51
CA MET A 751 28.49 4.48 -26.35
C MET A 751 29.54 3.38 -26.15
N ALA A 752 30.69 3.73 -25.58
CA ALA A 752 31.82 2.81 -25.42
C ALA A 752 31.70 1.84 -24.23
N ALA A 753 30.75 2.07 -23.33
CA ALA A 753 30.53 1.27 -22.13
C ALA A 753 29.03 1.20 -21.81
N ASP A 754 28.63 0.08 -21.20
CA ASP A 754 27.28 -0.10 -20.68
C ASP A 754 27.05 0.80 -19.47
N VAL A 755 25.85 1.33 -19.37
CA VAL A 755 25.43 2.13 -18.22
C VAL A 755 24.50 1.29 -17.37
N THR A 756 24.79 1.18 -16.07
CA THR A 756 23.98 0.39 -15.13
C THR A 756 23.34 1.25 -14.05
N ALA A 757 22.15 0.84 -13.60
CA ALA A 757 21.45 1.41 -12.47
C ALA A 757 20.80 0.30 -11.64
N THR A 758 20.34 0.63 -10.42
CA THR A 758 19.80 -0.39 -9.51
C THR A 758 18.52 0.12 -8.84
N ILE A 759 17.53 -0.75 -8.73
CA ILE A 759 16.29 -0.55 -7.98
C ILE A 759 16.22 -1.61 -6.88
N THR A 760 15.88 -1.20 -5.66
CA THR A 760 15.65 -2.12 -4.55
C THR A 760 14.15 -2.15 -4.25
N ALA A 761 13.52 -3.31 -4.48
CA ALA A 761 12.12 -3.51 -4.12
C ALA A 761 12.03 -4.07 -2.69
N ARG A 762 11.28 -3.39 -1.82
CA ARG A 762 11.00 -3.82 -0.44
C ARG A 762 9.51 -4.11 -0.28
N LEU A 763 9.14 -4.94 0.68
CA LEU A 763 7.72 -5.10 1.03
C LEU A 763 7.27 -3.85 1.82
N PRO A 764 6.09 -3.28 1.55
CA PRO A 764 5.55 -2.21 2.39
C PRO A 764 5.20 -2.77 3.78
N GLU A 765 5.78 -2.21 4.83
CA GLU A 765 5.72 -2.71 6.21
C GLU A 765 4.49 -2.21 7.00
N LEU A 766 3.31 -2.18 6.36
CA LEU A 766 2.07 -1.71 7.01
C LEU A 766 1.63 -2.65 8.15
N GLU A 767 1.86 -3.96 8.02
CA GLU A 767 1.58 -4.98 9.06
C GLU A 767 2.57 -4.93 10.23
N LEU A 768 3.79 -4.51 9.97
CA LEU A 768 4.91 -4.61 10.92
C LEU A 768 5.10 -3.32 11.72
N ALA A 769 4.30 -2.28 11.43
CA ALA A 769 4.32 -1.01 12.15
C ALA A 769 3.86 -1.13 13.61
N THR A 770 3.01 -2.11 13.93
CA THR A 770 2.55 -2.38 15.30
C THR A 770 2.71 -3.85 15.60
N VAL A 771 3.72 -4.17 16.42
CA VAL A 771 4.05 -5.54 16.79
C VAL A 771 3.14 -6.07 17.90
N ARG A 772 2.52 -5.22 18.72
CA ARG A 772 1.62 -5.67 19.81
C ARG A 772 0.23 -6.05 19.31
N GLN A 773 -0.44 -6.93 20.04
CA GLN A 773 -1.86 -7.23 19.83
C GLN A 773 -2.75 -5.98 20.07
N ASP A 774 -3.69 -5.72 19.16
CA ASP A 774 -4.69 -4.66 19.28
C ASP A 774 -5.98 -5.15 19.97
N VAL A 775 -5.87 -5.27 21.30
CA VAL A 775 -7.01 -5.65 22.16
C VAL A 775 -8.22 -4.72 22.01
N PRO A 776 -8.07 -3.38 21.92
CA PRO A 776 -9.19 -2.47 21.65
C PRO A 776 -10.00 -2.83 20.40
N THR A 777 -9.35 -3.07 19.26
CA THR A 777 -10.03 -3.41 18.00
C THR A 777 -10.74 -4.76 18.09
N LEU A 778 -10.09 -5.77 18.67
CA LEU A 778 -10.71 -7.08 18.89
C LEU A 778 -11.88 -7.01 19.88
N THR A 779 -11.80 -6.16 20.90
CA THR A 779 -12.90 -5.96 21.85
C THR A 779 -14.08 -5.25 21.18
N ALA A 780 -13.83 -4.23 20.36
CA ALA A 780 -14.86 -3.51 19.61
C ALA A 780 -15.62 -4.44 18.64
N LEU A 781 -14.95 -5.40 18.01
CA LEU A 781 -15.59 -6.43 17.20
C LEU A 781 -16.57 -7.29 18.01
N ALA A 782 -16.24 -7.60 19.26
CA ALA A 782 -17.10 -8.40 20.14
C ALA A 782 -18.34 -7.60 20.62
N GLU A 783 -18.18 -6.30 20.92
CA GLU A 783 -19.23 -5.42 21.44
C GLU A 783 -20.42 -5.22 20.47
N GLY A 784 -20.18 -5.42 19.17
CA GLY A 784 -21.21 -5.36 18.14
C GLY A 784 -22.26 -6.48 18.16
N GLY A 785 -22.00 -7.56 18.89
CA GLY A 785 -22.89 -8.73 19.01
C GLY A 785 -23.00 -9.21 20.45
N THR A 786 -23.72 -10.32 20.69
CA THR A 786 -23.74 -11.00 22.01
C THR A 786 -22.46 -11.81 22.28
N GLY A 787 -21.35 -11.39 21.68
CA GLY A 787 -20.07 -12.08 21.69
C GLY A 787 -19.16 -11.62 22.83
N ARG A 788 -17.93 -12.15 22.86
CA ARG A 788 -16.90 -11.78 23.85
C ARG A 788 -15.50 -11.99 23.27
N TYR A 789 -14.57 -11.10 23.62
CA TYR A 789 -13.13 -11.25 23.39
C TYR A 789 -12.53 -12.34 24.30
N LEU A 790 -11.72 -13.23 23.73
CA LEU A 790 -11.05 -14.32 24.42
C LEU A 790 -9.56 -14.36 24.08
N SER A 791 -8.72 -14.79 25.01
CA SER A 791 -7.35 -15.18 24.69
C SER A 791 -7.31 -16.55 23.99
N LEU A 792 -6.23 -16.85 23.26
CA LEU A 792 -6.06 -18.14 22.57
C LEU A 792 -6.23 -19.36 23.51
N ALA A 793 -5.74 -19.27 24.75
CA ALA A 793 -5.87 -20.32 25.76
C ALA A 793 -7.32 -20.47 26.26
N GLU A 794 -8.00 -19.36 26.59
CA GLU A 794 -9.40 -19.37 27.03
C GLU A 794 -10.35 -19.84 25.91
N ALA A 795 -10.03 -19.52 24.66
CA ALA A 795 -10.80 -19.87 23.49
C ALA A 795 -10.93 -21.40 23.33
N ALA A 796 -9.84 -22.14 23.51
CA ALA A 796 -9.82 -23.59 23.41
C ALA A 796 -10.77 -24.27 24.43
N GLU A 797 -10.92 -23.69 25.62
CA GLU A 797 -11.75 -24.26 26.69
C GLU A 797 -13.22 -23.80 26.64
N THR A 798 -13.46 -22.52 26.33
CA THR A 798 -14.78 -21.89 26.56
C THR A 798 -15.64 -21.75 25.31
N LEU A 799 -15.05 -21.63 24.11
CA LEU A 799 -15.80 -21.40 22.86
C LEU A 799 -16.86 -22.47 22.58
N PRO A 800 -16.61 -23.79 22.72
CA PRO A 800 -17.60 -24.82 22.41
C PRO A 800 -18.88 -24.77 23.27
N GLY A 801 -18.80 -24.14 24.45
CA GLY A 801 -19.95 -23.96 25.35
C GLY A 801 -20.68 -22.63 25.15
N LEU A 802 -20.03 -21.62 24.57
CA LEU A 802 -20.60 -20.29 24.37
C LEU A 802 -21.47 -20.17 23.12
N ILE A 803 -21.23 -21.01 22.11
CA ILE A 803 -21.98 -20.98 20.84
C ILE A 803 -23.21 -21.88 20.96
N GLU A 804 -24.40 -21.28 21.02
CA GLU A 804 -25.66 -22.02 21.07
C GLU A 804 -26.04 -22.60 19.69
N SER A 805 -26.62 -23.80 19.67
CA SER A 805 -27.07 -24.43 18.42
C SER A 805 -28.26 -23.69 17.81
N ARG A 806 -28.18 -23.37 16.51
CA ARG A 806 -29.26 -22.79 15.69
C ARG A 806 -29.75 -23.76 14.62
N GLU A 807 -29.76 -25.05 14.92
CA GLU A 807 -30.34 -26.05 14.03
C GLU A 807 -31.81 -25.74 13.71
N ARG A 808 -32.23 -25.98 12.47
CA ARG A 808 -33.61 -25.77 12.04
C ARG A 808 -34.12 -26.96 11.25
N THR A 809 -35.25 -27.49 11.67
CA THR A 809 -36.06 -28.42 10.88
C THR A 809 -36.90 -27.63 9.88
N VAL A 810 -36.74 -27.93 8.59
CA VAL A 810 -37.53 -27.34 7.52
C VAL A 810 -38.30 -28.45 6.83
N THR A 811 -39.62 -28.30 6.68
CA THR A 811 -40.44 -29.20 5.89
C THR A 811 -40.16 -28.95 4.40
N VAL A 812 -39.58 -29.94 3.71
CA VAL A 812 -39.15 -29.80 2.30
C VAL A 812 -40.25 -30.21 1.35
N GLU A 813 -41.00 -31.25 1.68
CA GLU A 813 -42.04 -31.80 0.83
C GLU A 813 -43.22 -32.29 1.67
N GLU A 814 -44.43 -31.90 1.23
CA GLU A 814 -45.68 -32.40 1.77
C GLU A 814 -46.46 -33.05 0.64
N SER A 815 -46.53 -34.39 0.64
CA SER A 815 -47.37 -35.13 -0.30
C SER A 815 -48.58 -35.72 0.40
N VAL A 816 -49.75 -35.51 -0.20
CA VAL A 816 -51.03 -36.04 0.29
C VAL A 816 -51.58 -36.98 -0.76
N ARG A 817 -51.75 -38.25 -0.40
CA ARG A 817 -52.29 -39.28 -1.29
C ARG A 817 -53.63 -39.78 -0.75
N ALA A 818 -54.70 -39.57 -1.51
CA ALA A 818 -56.00 -40.16 -1.20
C ALA A 818 -55.94 -41.70 -1.36
N LEU A 819 -56.28 -42.43 -0.30
CA LEU A 819 -56.29 -43.91 -0.31
C LEU A 819 -57.49 -44.48 -1.06
N TRP A 820 -58.56 -43.69 -1.21
CA TRP A 820 -59.78 -44.09 -1.91
C TRP A 820 -59.71 -43.88 -3.42
N ASP A 821 -58.80 -43.03 -3.91
CA ASP A 821 -58.62 -42.73 -5.35
C ASP A 821 -57.80 -43.82 -6.06
N VAL A 822 -58.35 -45.03 -6.05
CA VAL A 822 -57.75 -46.23 -6.63
C VAL A 822 -58.72 -46.82 -7.64
N ARG A 823 -58.21 -47.19 -8.82
CA ARG A 823 -59.03 -47.67 -9.96
C ARG A 823 -59.98 -48.81 -9.57
N TRP A 824 -59.58 -49.67 -8.63
CA TRP A 824 -60.42 -50.78 -8.17
C TRP A 824 -61.64 -50.34 -7.36
N MET A 825 -61.59 -49.21 -6.65
CA MET A 825 -62.75 -48.69 -5.90
C MET A 825 -63.88 -48.31 -6.86
N LEU A 826 -63.55 -47.68 -7.99
CA LEU A 826 -64.50 -47.41 -9.06
C LEU A 826 -65.06 -48.70 -9.65
N PHE A 827 -64.20 -49.67 -9.99
CA PHE A 827 -64.66 -50.97 -10.50
C PHE A 827 -65.52 -51.73 -9.50
N LEU A 828 -65.26 -51.61 -8.19
CA LEU A 828 -66.07 -52.21 -7.14
C LEU A 828 -67.45 -51.57 -7.08
N ILE A 829 -67.55 -50.23 -7.05
CA ILE A 829 -68.83 -49.52 -7.02
C ILE A 829 -69.64 -49.81 -8.30
N VAL A 830 -69.02 -49.69 -9.47
CA VAL A 830 -69.67 -49.99 -10.75
C VAL A 830 -70.06 -51.47 -10.85
N GLY A 831 -69.21 -52.37 -10.36
CA GLY A 831 -69.47 -53.81 -10.32
C GLY A 831 -70.62 -54.18 -9.40
N LEU A 832 -70.71 -53.57 -8.21
CA LEU A 832 -71.83 -53.75 -7.28
C LEU A 832 -73.14 -53.25 -7.90
N PHE A 833 -73.16 -52.05 -8.49
CA PHE A 833 -74.33 -51.53 -9.20
C PHE A 833 -74.71 -52.38 -10.42
N GLY A 834 -73.72 -52.80 -11.20
CA GLY A 834 -73.92 -53.60 -12.40
C GLY A 834 -74.43 -55.01 -12.08
N PHE A 835 -73.88 -55.64 -11.05
CA PHE A 835 -74.33 -56.95 -10.58
C PHE A 835 -75.72 -56.87 -9.95
N GLU A 836 -76.00 -55.83 -9.16
CA GLU A 836 -77.35 -55.55 -8.66
C GLU A 836 -78.34 -55.40 -9.82
N TRP A 837 -78.01 -54.58 -10.82
CA TRP A 837 -78.85 -54.39 -12.00
C TRP A 837 -79.08 -55.69 -12.76
N LEU A 838 -78.03 -56.50 -12.97
CA LEU A 838 -78.14 -57.80 -13.64
C LEU A 838 -79.07 -58.75 -12.89
N VAL A 839 -78.92 -58.86 -11.56
CA VAL A 839 -79.80 -59.68 -10.72
C VAL A 839 -81.24 -59.17 -10.78
N ARG A 840 -81.47 -57.85 -10.77
CA ARG A 840 -82.81 -57.26 -10.91
C ARG A 840 -83.44 -57.55 -12.27
N LYS A 841 -82.66 -57.44 -13.36
CA LYS A 841 -83.11 -57.73 -14.73
C LYS A 841 -83.46 -59.21 -14.91
N LEU A 842 -82.60 -60.12 -14.45
CA LEU A 842 -82.87 -61.56 -14.48
C LEU A 842 -84.09 -61.94 -13.64
N SER A 843 -84.34 -61.19 -12.57
CA SER A 843 -85.50 -61.35 -11.69
C SER A 843 -86.77 -60.61 -12.17
N ARG A 844 -86.75 -59.99 -13.36
CA ARG A 844 -87.85 -59.20 -13.96
C ARG A 844 -88.36 -58.04 -13.10
N LEU A 845 -87.47 -57.40 -12.34
CA LEU A 845 -87.75 -56.21 -11.52
C LEU A 845 -87.41 -54.89 -12.22
N ALA A 846 -86.73 -54.94 -13.36
CA ALA A 846 -86.23 -53.78 -14.11
C ALA A 846 -86.86 -53.69 -15.49
#